data_AF-A0A7J4SS38-F1
#
_entry.id   AF-A0A7J4SS38-F1
#
_cell.length_a   1.000
_cell.length_b   1.000
_cell.length_c   1.000
_cell.angle_alpha   90.00
_cell.angle_beta   90.00
_cell.angle_gamma   90.00
#
_symmetry.space_group_name_H-M   'P 1'
#
loop_
_entity.id
_entity.type
_entity.pdbx_description
1 polymer ?
#
loop_
_entity_poly.entity_id
_entity_poly.type
_entity_poly.pdbx_seq_one_letter_code
_entity_poly.pdbx_strand_id
1 'polypeptide(L)'
;MKKMGASSLIRVLLLLSLVFLISPVLFATNYCVGPILNENGCPASGYTLVASGTRWTHNNATCNTGLDTSAVPCDITNLVVGQGQVLVAGGTQRGTPLLVNASGNITIYGMINATGNYTTNMDGLGVQFAAVNVFVNASGTLNATGKGFRVANMGPGGYNNAAYSGASYGGASSNANRVYGSAFYPFDLGSAGHSSNPGAGGAIAIIANGTVVVNGTITADGLLDNGGGNSGGSIYVKSVNFTGVGTLSANGGSGWNYVSHGGGGRVAVYFNETNSFTGLLTANKGASTAGSGSEEGGSVVVINSQARDIYLLTNDSYVFDAKQGVNLDGSARYDGVYWFRNAYIGDGASHNVTVYARSNYTTNMDGRGIVLMLTGNFTIFKNSNLSANGKGFKTAYMGPGGYNSGTASGASYGGASSNPSTHPVYGSAFLPLDIGSAGHSSNPGAGGAIAIIANGTVVVNGTITANGLDNNGGGNSGGSIYIAAYNISGSGSLTANGGSGVNYESHGGGGRIALYYNTTNTLTGTVQAAAGGASASAGTIVNSSFSRNPSIPKPVWPITTTGTSSKTNNQRPIFYWNASSPIGDENGTLTGFNRTILKYLYDVDGYELVVDNYAPVFINQNNYYSWPVALEPGTHTWKVRTHRTDGAVGDYTALQSFTIDTHATGRNTNFTFNQELSARVGVYAYDDVIVVSGTTLNFTGNYTTYTMPVRNGKGVVLIAKSLTVQSG
;
A
#
# COMPACT_ATOMS: atom_id res chain seq x y z
N MET A 1 -4.94 39.85 -19.56
CA MET A 1 -4.06 40.33 -20.66
C MET A 1 -4.81 41.35 -21.55
N LYS A 2 -5.18 42.52 -21.01
CA LYS A 2 -5.69 43.64 -21.80
C LYS A 2 -4.77 44.84 -21.58
N LYS A 3 -3.63 44.84 -22.30
CA LYS A 3 -2.77 45.99 -22.65
C LYS A 3 -1.38 45.47 -23.07
N MET A 4 -1.27 44.96 -24.31
CA MET A 4 0.00 44.96 -25.04
C MET A 4 -0.34 45.23 -26.51
N GLY A 5 0.29 46.27 -27.07
CA GLY A 5 0.00 46.79 -28.40
C GLY A 5 0.56 45.91 -29.53
N ALA A 6 -0.03 46.04 -30.71
CA ALA A 6 0.24 45.22 -31.90
C ALA A 6 1.70 45.22 -32.39
N SER A 7 2.56 46.15 -31.94
CA SER A 7 3.99 46.18 -32.28
C SER A 7 4.84 45.19 -31.47
N SER A 8 4.35 44.72 -30.32
CA SER A 8 5.03 43.74 -29.47
C SER A 8 4.76 42.30 -29.93
N LEU A 9 3.59 42.05 -30.52
CA LEU A 9 3.20 40.73 -31.03
C LEU A 9 3.98 40.34 -32.30
N ILE A 10 4.28 41.32 -33.17
CA ILE A 10 5.04 41.09 -34.42
C ILE A 10 6.53 40.88 -34.13
N ARG A 11 7.11 41.51 -33.11
CA ARG A 11 8.51 41.22 -32.69
C ARG A 11 8.63 39.88 -31.96
N VAL A 12 7.62 39.46 -31.20
CA VAL A 12 7.60 38.13 -30.58
C VAL A 12 7.30 37.04 -31.61
N LEU A 13 6.44 37.28 -32.61
CA LEU A 13 6.23 36.33 -33.72
C LEU A 13 7.43 36.26 -34.67
N LEU A 14 8.13 37.37 -34.96
CA LEU A 14 9.36 37.33 -35.78
C LEU A 14 10.53 36.69 -35.02
N LEU A 15 10.65 36.87 -33.70
CA LEU A 15 11.64 36.12 -32.91
C LEU A 15 11.25 34.64 -32.73
N LEU A 16 9.96 34.29 -32.69
CA LEU A 16 9.53 32.89 -32.72
C LEU A 16 9.67 32.26 -34.10
N SER A 17 9.56 33.02 -35.20
CA SER A 17 9.73 32.47 -36.56
C SER A 17 11.19 32.44 -37.04
N LEU A 18 12.10 33.24 -36.45
CA LEU A 18 13.53 33.19 -36.77
C LEU A 18 14.29 32.11 -35.98
N VAL A 19 13.74 31.62 -34.86
CA VAL A 19 14.31 30.48 -34.11
C VAL A 19 13.97 29.13 -34.76
N PHE A 20 13.08 29.10 -35.76
CA PHE A 20 12.69 27.88 -36.50
C PHE A 20 13.30 27.75 -37.91
N LEU A 21 14.20 28.64 -38.35
CA LEU A 21 14.70 28.66 -39.74
C LEU A 21 16.23 28.60 -39.91
N ILE A 22 16.96 28.18 -38.87
CA ILE A 22 18.32 27.62 -39.05
C ILE A 22 18.32 26.21 -38.47
N SER A 23 17.77 25.29 -39.27
CA SER A 23 18.02 23.87 -39.09
C SER A 23 19.54 23.65 -39.22
N PRO A 24 20.23 22.92 -38.32
CA PRO A 24 20.91 21.77 -38.87
C PRO A 24 19.77 20.87 -39.33
N VAL A 25 19.81 20.38 -40.57
CA VAL A 25 19.17 19.10 -40.85
C VAL A 25 19.67 18.18 -39.74
N LEU A 26 18.81 17.86 -38.75
CA LEU A 26 19.12 16.86 -37.74
C LEU A 26 19.12 15.56 -38.53
N PHE A 27 20.26 15.24 -39.13
CA PHE A 27 20.49 13.91 -39.63
C PHE A 27 20.34 13.01 -38.42
N ALA A 28 19.23 12.30 -38.37
CA ALA A 28 19.04 11.14 -37.53
C ALA A 28 20.31 10.27 -37.62
N THR A 29 21.19 10.31 -36.62
CA THR A 29 22.44 9.56 -36.63
C THR A 29 22.22 8.20 -35.99
N ASN A 30 22.64 7.16 -36.70
CA ASN A 30 22.67 5.81 -36.14
C ASN A 30 24.04 5.57 -35.53
N TYR A 31 24.09 4.98 -34.34
CA TYR A 31 25.31 4.65 -33.63
C TYR A 31 25.45 3.14 -33.48
N CYS A 32 26.65 2.63 -33.69
CA CYS A 32 26.94 1.24 -33.41
C CYS A 32 28.24 1.05 -32.62
N VAL A 33 28.18 0.22 -31.58
CA VAL A 33 29.34 -0.12 -30.77
C VAL A 33 30.02 -1.37 -31.33
N GLY A 34 31.25 -1.20 -31.80
CA GLY A 34 32.08 -2.25 -32.40
C GLY A 34 32.44 -2.04 -33.86
N PRO A 35 33.20 -2.98 -34.46
CA PRO A 35 33.49 -2.97 -35.89
C PRO A 35 32.26 -3.36 -36.71
N ILE A 36 32.27 -3.01 -37.99
CA ILE A 36 31.29 -3.51 -38.98
C ILE A 36 31.37 -5.05 -39.02
N LEU A 37 30.22 -5.72 -38.85
CA LEU A 37 30.11 -7.18 -38.91
C LEU A 37 28.90 -7.55 -39.78
N ASN A 38 28.99 -8.69 -40.45
CA ASN A 38 27.98 -9.12 -41.44
C ASN A 38 26.66 -9.59 -40.79
N GLU A 39 26.72 -10.15 -39.57
CA GLU A 39 25.56 -10.64 -38.80
C GLU A 39 25.72 -10.29 -37.31
N ASN A 40 24.61 -9.95 -36.63
CA ASN A 40 24.56 -9.63 -35.19
C ASN A 40 25.56 -8.56 -34.71
N GLY A 41 26.07 -7.71 -35.61
CA GLY A 41 26.98 -6.63 -35.29
C GLY A 41 26.70 -5.34 -36.05
N CYS A 42 27.70 -4.48 -36.23
CA CYS A 42 27.46 -3.16 -36.79
C CYS A 42 27.13 -3.21 -38.28
N PRO A 43 26.04 -2.57 -38.74
CA PRO A 43 25.69 -2.53 -40.14
C PRO A 43 26.79 -1.90 -41.01
N ALA A 44 26.88 -2.34 -42.26
CA ALA A 44 27.97 -1.96 -43.16
C ALA A 44 27.99 -0.49 -43.60
N SER A 45 26.89 0.24 -43.48
CA SER A 45 26.81 1.66 -43.81
C SER A 45 25.73 2.38 -43.00
N GLY A 46 25.84 3.71 -42.89
CA GLY A 46 24.84 4.56 -42.24
C GLY A 46 24.91 4.61 -40.72
N TYR A 47 25.98 4.06 -40.11
CA TYR A 47 26.22 4.08 -38.67
C TYR A 47 27.57 4.73 -38.33
N THR A 48 27.55 5.61 -37.33
CA THR A 48 28.74 6.12 -36.65
C THR A 48 29.24 5.05 -35.69
N LEU A 49 30.49 4.61 -35.88
CA LEU A 49 31.09 3.58 -35.03
C LEU A 49 31.55 4.18 -33.71
N VAL A 50 31.26 3.47 -32.63
CA VAL A 50 31.68 3.73 -31.26
C VAL A 50 32.61 2.58 -30.85
N ALA A 51 33.77 2.92 -30.28
CA ALA A 51 34.71 1.90 -29.84
C ALA A 51 34.10 1.02 -28.73
N SER A 52 34.44 -0.26 -28.73
CA SER A 52 34.07 -1.15 -27.64
C SER A 52 34.74 -0.70 -26.34
N GLY A 53 34.01 -0.74 -25.24
CA GLY A 53 34.44 -0.26 -23.93
C GLY A 53 34.26 1.24 -23.71
N THR A 54 33.75 1.99 -24.69
CA THR A 54 33.41 3.41 -24.51
C THR A 54 32.49 3.60 -23.31
N ARG A 55 32.78 4.63 -22.50
CA ARG A 55 32.07 4.95 -21.27
C ARG A 55 31.25 6.22 -21.42
N TRP A 56 29.93 6.08 -21.47
CA TRP A 56 29.01 7.20 -21.39
C TRP A 56 28.71 7.54 -19.94
N THR A 57 29.09 8.75 -19.54
CA THR A 57 29.09 9.18 -18.15
C THR A 57 28.21 10.38 -17.86
N HIS A 58 27.92 11.21 -18.85
CA HIS A 58 27.10 12.41 -18.67
C HIS A 58 25.98 12.49 -19.70
N ASN A 59 24.84 13.05 -19.28
CA ASN A 59 23.79 13.49 -20.18
C ASN A 59 24.27 14.73 -20.95
N ASN A 60 23.86 14.87 -22.20
CA ASN A 60 24.22 16.03 -23.02
C ASN A 60 23.22 17.18 -22.78
N ALA A 61 23.61 18.19 -21.99
CA ALA A 61 22.75 19.34 -21.66
C ALA A 61 22.78 20.46 -22.74
N THR A 62 23.83 20.50 -23.54
CA THR A 62 24.03 21.45 -24.64
C THR A 62 24.67 20.69 -25.78
N CYS A 63 23.94 20.48 -26.88
CA CYS A 63 24.37 19.71 -28.07
C CYS A 63 25.88 19.82 -28.32
N ASN A 64 26.64 18.84 -27.83
CA ASN A 64 28.07 18.82 -28.06
C ASN A 64 28.34 18.49 -29.54
N THR A 65 28.78 19.49 -30.31
CA THR A 65 29.28 19.32 -31.67
C THR A 65 30.74 18.85 -31.70
N GLY A 66 31.34 18.59 -30.54
CA GLY A 66 32.71 18.11 -30.37
C GLY A 66 32.80 16.61 -30.08
N LEU A 67 33.96 16.03 -30.43
CA LEU A 67 34.35 14.61 -30.35
C LEU A 67 34.44 14.00 -28.93
N ASP A 68 33.66 14.49 -27.96
CA ASP A 68 33.62 13.89 -26.62
C ASP A 68 32.84 12.57 -26.65
N THR A 69 33.58 11.48 -26.81
CA THR A 69 33.04 10.12 -26.81
C THR A 69 32.57 9.64 -25.43
N SER A 70 32.78 10.43 -24.36
CA SER A 70 32.40 10.08 -22.99
C SER A 70 30.99 10.57 -22.58
N ALA A 71 30.30 11.30 -23.46
CA ALA A 71 28.93 11.75 -23.30
C ALA A 71 27.95 10.95 -24.17
N VAL A 72 26.68 10.88 -23.77
CA VAL A 72 25.62 10.28 -24.61
C VAL A 72 25.35 11.20 -25.81
N PRO A 73 25.37 10.69 -27.06
CA PRO A 73 24.99 11.50 -28.22
C PRO A 73 23.57 12.06 -28.10
N CYS A 74 23.35 13.28 -28.60
CA CYS A 74 22.07 13.99 -28.43
C CYS A 74 20.99 13.60 -29.45
N ASP A 75 21.36 12.94 -30.53
CA ASP A 75 20.56 12.72 -31.75
C ASP A 75 20.48 11.24 -32.16
N ILE A 76 20.66 10.32 -31.20
CA ILE A 76 20.58 8.87 -31.45
C ILE A 76 19.22 8.56 -32.09
N THR A 77 19.27 8.02 -33.30
CA THR A 77 18.07 7.45 -33.93
C THR A 77 18.03 5.96 -33.68
N ASN A 78 19.09 5.25 -34.04
CA ASN A 78 19.24 3.85 -33.69
C ASN A 78 20.56 3.64 -32.96
N LEU A 79 20.54 2.83 -31.90
CA LEU A 79 21.73 2.36 -31.20
C LEU A 79 21.84 0.84 -31.36
N VAL A 80 22.96 0.37 -31.88
CA VAL A 80 23.29 -1.06 -31.95
C VAL A 80 24.51 -1.34 -31.09
N VAL A 81 24.44 -2.37 -30.25
CA VAL A 81 25.62 -2.90 -29.54
C VAL A 81 25.93 -4.27 -30.13
N GLY A 82 26.99 -4.34 -30.96
CA GLY A 82 27.32 -5.55 -31.69
C GLY A 82 27.72 -6.72 -30.79
N GLN A 83 27.62 -7.94 -31.31
CA GLN A 83 27.97 -9.14 -30.56
C GLN A 83 29.44 -9.11 -30.09
N GLY A 84 29.67 -9.50 -28.83
CA GLY A 84 30.98 -9.45 -28.19
C GLY A 84 31.49 -8.03 -27.87
N GLN A 85 30.70 -6.99 -28.14
CA GLN A 85 31.06 -5.60 -27.88
C GLN A 85 30.44 -5.13 -26.56
N VAL A 86 31.08 -4.13 -25.95
CA VAL A 86 30.65 -3.59 -24.65
C VAL A 86 30.44 -2.09 -24.75
N LEU A 87 29.30 -1.61 -24.28
CA LEU A 87 29.06 -0.21 -23.95
C LEU A 87 29.00 -0.07 -22.44
N VAL A 88 29.68 0.91 -21.85
CA VAL A 88 29.52 1.23 -20.44
C VAL A 88 28.67 2.49 -20.33
N ALA A 89 27.57 2.42 -19.61
CA ALA A 89 26.66 3.53 -19.40
C ALA A 89 26.50 3.74 -17.90
N GLY A 90 26.81 4.93 -17.37
CA GLY A 90 26.44 5.28 -16.00
C GLY A 90 26.82 6.70 -15.61
N GLY A 91 25.87 7.38 -14.97
CA GLY A 91 25.98 8.80 -14.67
C GLY A 91 27.15 9.14 -13.75
N THR A 92 27.71 10.34 -13.91
CA THR A 92 28.60 11.03 -12.96
C THR A 92 27.95 12.26 -12.36
N GLN A 93 26.87 12.77 -12.97
CA GLN A 93 26.12 13.91 -12.45
C GLN A 93 25.29 13.50 -11.23
N ARG A 94 25.54 14.18 -10.10
CA ARG A 94 24.94 13.87 -8.80
C ARG A 94 23.42 13.97 -8.85
N GLY A 95 22.73 12.89 -8.50
CA GLY A 95 21.27 12.88 -8.33
C GLY A 95 20.46 12.84 -9.63
N THR A 96 21.07 12.58 -10.79
CA THR A 96 20.35 12.35 -12.05
C THR A 96 20.70 10.98 -12.65
N PRO A 97 19.72 10.27 -13.22
CA PRO A 97 20.02 9.06 -13.96
C PRO A 97 20.71 9.41 -15.28
N LEU A 98 21.55 8.50 -15.78
CA LEU A 98 22.02 8.62 -17.17
C LEU A 98 20.86 8.26 -18.09
N LEU A 99 20.54 9.15 -19.03
CA LEU A 99 19.49 8.98 -20.02
C LEU A 99 20.11 8.66 -21.38
N VAL A 100 19.81 7.47 -21.90
CA VAL A 100 20.11 7.08 -23.28
C VAL A 100 18.81 7.11 -24.07
N ASN A 101 18.60 8.18 -24.83
CA ASN A 101 17.37 8.41 -25.58
C ASN A 101 17.62 8.19 -27.08
N ALA A 102 16.92 7.23 -27.67
CA ALA A 102 16.89 6.96 -29.10
C ALA A 102 15.52 7.31 -29.68
N SER A 103 15.47 8.05 -30.78
CA SER A 103 14.19 8.34 -31.47
C SER A 103 13.63 7.15 -32.27
N GLY A 104 14.44 6.11 -32.47
CA GLY A 104 14.10 4.84 -33.12
C GLY A 104 14.41 3.64 -32.22
N ASN A 105 15.28 2.73 -32.65
CA ASN A 105 15.48 1.44 -31.98
C ASN A 105 16.78 1.36 -31.17
N ILE A 106 16.75 0.66 -30.03
CA ILE A 106 17.95 0.18 -29.34
C ILE A 106 18.03 -1.34 -29.51
N THR A 107 19.10 -1.83 -30.13
CA THR A 107 19.32 -3.26 -30.41
C THR A 107 20.62 -3.74 -29.78
N ILE A 108 20.54 -4.78 -28.95
CA ILE A 108 21.67 -5.24 -28.13
C ILE A 108 21.94 -6.71 -28.46
N TYR A 109 23.06 -6.95 -29.14
CA TYR A 109 23.63 -8.28 -29.37
C TYR A 109 24.82 -8.57 -28.44
N GLY A 110 25.56 -7.52 -28.05
CA GLY A 110 26.64 -7.57 -27.06
C GLY A 110 26.17 -7.21 -25.66
N MET A 111 26.92 -6.39 -24.94
CA MET A 111 26.64 -6.02 -23.56
C MET A 111 26.58 -4.51 -23.36
N ILE A 112 25.56 -4.03 -22.62
CA ILE A 112 25.60 -2.71 -21.99
C ILE A 112 25.79 -2.90 -20.49
N ASN A 113 26.91 -2.41 -19.95
CA ASN A 113 27.16 -2.34 -18.52
C ASN A 113 26.54 -1.05 -17.97
N ALA A 114 25.37 -1.17 -17.35
CA ALA A 114 24.63 -0.09 -16.71
C ALA A 114 25.13 0.12 -15.27
N THR A 115 25.98 1.11 -15.05
CA THR A 115 26.52 1.41 -13.73
C THR A 115 25.69 2.44 -12.99
N GLY A 116 25.28 2.12 -11.76
CA GLY A 116 24.61 3.05 -10.88
C GLY A 116 25.53 4.19 -10.43
N ASN A 117 24.93 5.33 -10.17
CA ASN A 117 25.58 6.53 -9.67
C ASN A 117 25.03 6.89 -8.29
N TYR A 118 25.92 7.12 -7.33
CA TYR A 118 25.58 7.52 -5.97
C TYR A 118 26.73 8.31 -5.36
N THR A 119 26.39 9.22 -4.45
CA THR A 119 27.38 10.09 -3.76
C THR A 119 27.09 10.21 -2.27
N THR A 120 25.89 9.81 -1.84
CA THR A 120 25.46 9.76 -0.45
C THR A 120 25.08 8.33 -0.12
N ASN A 121 24.88 8.05 1.16
CA ASN A 121 24.44 6.73 1.62
C ASN A 121 22.94 6.45 1.37
N MET A 122 22.21 7.42 0.77
CA MET A 122 20.75 7.42 0.74
C MET A 122 20.19 7.49 -0.68
N ASP A 123 20.90 8.14 -1.61
CA ASP A 123 20.41 8.42 -2.95
C ASP A 123 21.34 7.84 -4.01
N GLY A 124 20.77 7.01 -4.88
CA GLY A 124 21.47 6.43 -6.01
C GLY A 124 20.51 6.13 -7.15
N LEU A 125 20.95 6.40 -8.39
CA LEU A 125 20.15 6.22 -9.59
C LEU A 125 20.88 5.38 -10.63
N GLY A 126 20.10 4.65 -11.42
CA GLY A 126 20.57 3.79 -12.49
C GLY A 126 20.68 4.49 -13.85
N VAL A 127 20.60 3.66 -14.89
CA VAL A 127 20.55 4.09 -16.28
C VAL A 127 19.14 3.89 -16.82
N GLN A 128 18.66 4.89 -17.56
CA GLN A 128 17.38 4.83 -18.25
C GLN A 128 17.58 4.85 -19.77
N PHE A 129 16.96 3.90 -20.44
CA PHE A 129 16.91 3.77 -21.89
C PHE A 129 15.52 4.16 -22.37
N ALA A 130 15.43 5.15 -23.25
CA ALA A 130 14.19 5.54 -23.92
C ALA A 130 14.33 5.28 -25.42
N ALA A 131 13.32 4.65 -26.02
CA ALA A 131 13.34 4.30 -27.44
C ALA A 131 11.92 4.14 -28.02
N VAL A 132 11.82 3.97 -29.33
CA VAL A 132 10.61 3.39 -29.93
C VAL A 132 10.54 1.90 -29.60
N ASN A 133 11.58 1.15 -29.96
CA ASN A 133 11.68 -0.27 -29.63
C ASN A 133 13.01 -0.59 -28.95
N VAL A 134 13.00 -1.57 -28.05
CA VAL A 134 14.23 -2.11 -27.43
C VAL A 134 14.28 -3.62 -27.62
N PHE A 135 15.38 -4.09 -28.22
CA PHE A 135 15.62 -5.49 -28.51
C PHE A 135 16.87 -5.98 -27.76
N VAL A 136 16.68 -6.83 -26.75
CA VAL A 136 17.77 -7.57 -26.10
C VAL A 136 17.80 -8.96 -26.73
N ASN A 137 18.66 -9.15 -27.74
CA ASN A 137 18.77 -10.40 -28.48
C ASN A 137 19.34 -11.53 -27.62
N ALA A 138 19.31 -12.78 -28.11
CA ALA A 138 19.68 -13.96 -27.33
C ALA A 138 21.08 -13.89 -26.65
N SER A 139 22.08 -13.32 -27.33
CA SER A 139 23.41 -13.06 -26.74
C SER A 139 23.52 -11.71 -26.03
N GLY A 140 22.51 -10.86 -26.18
CA GLY A 140 22.44 -9.51 -25.66
C GLY A 140 22.31 -9.47 -24.15
N THR A 141 23.06 -8.59 -23.49
CA THR A 141 23.00 -8.40 -22.04
C THR A 141 22.88 -6.92 -21.67
N LEU A 142 21.87 -6.57 -20.87
CA LEU A 142 21.83 -5.32 -20.10
C LEU A 142 22.23 -5.63 -18.66
N ASN A 143 23.45 -5.26 -18.25
CA ASN A 143 24.05 -5.71 -17.00
C ASN A 143 24.24 -4.57 -16.00
N ALA A 144 23.48 -4.63 -14.91
CA ALA A 144 23.63 -3.81 -13.71
C ALA A 144 23.97 -4.66 -12.47
N THR A 145 24.37 -5.93 -12.63
CA THR A 145 24.78 -6.81 -11.53
C THR A 145 25.99 -6.25 -10.81
N GLY A 146 25.87 -6.13 -9.48
CA GLY A 146 26.89 -5.55 -8.64
C GLY A 146 27.18 -4.08 -8.96
N LYS A 147 26.27 -3.36 -9.62
CA LYS A 147 26.46 -1.95 -10.01
C LYS A 147 25.64 -0.92 -9.23
N GLY A 148 25.07 -1.31 -8.09
CA GLY A 148 24.43 -0.44 -7.09
C GLY A 148 25.44 0.15 -6.11
N PHE A 149 25.06 0.32 -4.83
CA PHE A 149 25.99 0.75 -3.79
C PHE A 149 27.17 -0.25 -3.65
N ARG A 150 28.40 0.27 -3.62
CA ARG A 150 29.66 -0.52 -3.59
C ARG A 150 30.59 -0.12 -2.44
N VAL A 151 30.03 0.35 -1.33
CA VAL A 151 30.79 0.53 -0.10
C VAL A 151 30.08 -0.31 0.96
N ALA A 152 30.83 -0.98 1.83
CA ALA A 152 30.23 -1.84 2.84
C ALA A 152 29.20 -1.05 3.67
N ASN A 153 28.05 -1.67 3.94
CA ASN A 153 26.94 -1.10 4.68
C ASN A 153 26.34 0.17 4.04
N MET A 154 26.58 0.39 2.74
CA MET A 154 26.11 1.56 2.02
C MET A 154 24.75 1.32 1.33
N GLY A 155 23.90 2.35 1.32
CA GLY A 155 22.53 2.34 0.83
C GLY A 155 21.50 2.37 1.97
N PRO A 156 20.25 2.82 1.72
CA PRO A 156 19.23 2.94 2.75
C PRO A 156 18.93 1.64 3.52
N GLY A 157 19.15 0.50 2.89
CA GLY A 157 18.96 -0.83 3.46
C GLY A 157 20.21 -1.47 4.06
N GLY A 158 21.37 -0.81 3.98
CA GLY A 158 22.60 -1.24 4.66
C GLY A 158 22.58 -0.91 6.15
N TYR A 159 23.23 -1.74 6.98
CA TYR A 159 23.26 -1.56 8.43
C TYR A 159 24.69 -1.38 8.93
N ASN A 160 24.95 -0.31 9.69
CA ASN A 160 26.30 0.14 10.01
C ASN A 160 26.93 -0.48 11.28
N ASN A 161 26.21 -1.34 12.02
CA ASN A 161 26.62 -1.70 13.39
C ASN A 161 26.57 -3.20 13.74
N ALA A 162 26.36 -4.10 12.76
CA ALA A 162 26.39 -5.55 12.99
C ALA A 162 27.34 -6.22 12.00
N ALA A 163 28.35 -6.92 12.53
CA ALA A 163 29.19 -7.81 11.74
C ALA A 163 28.30 -8.85 11.04
N TYR A 164 28.59 -9.14 9.78
CA TYR A 164 27.88 -10.16 8.98
C TYR A 164 26.41 -9.83 8.65
N SER A 165 26.01 -8.55 8.69
CA SER A 165 24.69 -8.09 8.24
C SER A 165 24.58 -8.01 6.72
N GLY A 166 23.49 -8.54 6.18
CA GLY A 166 23.13 -8.42 4.78
C GLY A 166 22.43 -7.09 4.55
N ALA A 167 22.10 -6.82 3.30
CA ALA A 167 21.39 -5.62 2.92
C ALA A 167 19.98 -5.91 2.43
N SER A 168 19.07 -4.97 2.70
CA SER A 168 17.68 -5.01 2.22
C SER A 168 17.49 -4.08 1.03
N TYR A 169 16.84 -4.53 -0.03
CA TYR A 169 16.19 -3.68 -1.04
C TYR A 169 15.12 -4.51 -1.71
N GLY A 170 13.86 -4.07 -1.80
CA GLY A 170 12.77 -4.94 -2.28
C GLY A 170 12.37 -5.98 -1.22
N GLY A 171 13.27 -6.89 -0.92
CA GLY A 171 13.21 -7.92 0.11
C GLY A 171 14.06 -7.58 1.34
N ALA A 172 13.66 -8.08 2.49
CA ALA A 172 14.34 -7.86 3.77
C ALA A 172 15.50 -8.84 3.96
N SER A 173 16.60 -8.36 4.53
CA SER A 173 17.67 -9.19 5.10
C SER A 173 17.60 -9.18 6.63
N SER A 174 18.13 -10.21 7.27
CA SER A 174 18.38 -10.22 8.72
C SER A 174 19.47 -9.20 9.07
N ASN A 175 19.34 -8.57 10.24
CA ASN A 175 20.24 -7.51 10.75
C ASN A 175 20.47 -6.33 9.77
N ALA A 176 19.52 -6.08 8.89
CA ALA A 176 19.55 -4.99 7.92
C ALA A 176 18.55 -3.88 8.26
N ASN A 177 18.72 -2.70 7.65
CA ASN A 177 17.66 -1.69 7.67
C ASN A 177 16.43 -2.18 6.88
N ARG A 178 15.29 -1.50 7.09
CA ARG A 178 14.03 -1.83 6.41
C ARG A 178 14.15 -1.72 4.88
N VAL A 179 13.36 -2.52 4.18
CA VAL A 179 13.15 -2.39 2.72
C VAL A 179 12.70 -0.98 2.36
N TYR A 180 13.18 -0.50 1.22
CA TYR A 180 12.87 0.83 0.68
C TYR A 180 12.54 0.76 -0.82
N GLY A 181 12.22 1.91 -1.41
CA GLY A 181 11.85 2.03 -2.81
C GLY A 181 10.43 1.55 -3.13
N SER A 182 10.03 1.72 -4.39
CA SER A 182 8.70 1.37 -4.88
C SER A 182 8.71 0.07 -5.68
N ALA A 183 7.80 -0.85 -5.37
CA ALA A 183 7.57 -2.06 -6.18
C ALA A 183 6.99 -1.75 -7.57
N PHE A 184 6.28 -0.63 -7.68
CA PHE A 184 5.61 -0.18 -8.92
C PHE A 184 6.51 0.69 -9.78
N TYR A 185 7.44 1.42 -9.16
CA TYR A 185 8.36 2.33 -9.84
C TYR A 185 9.79 2.12 -9.32
N PRO A 186 10.40 0.95 -9.58
CA PRO A 186 11.73 0.64 -9.08
C PRO A 186 12.80 1.37 -9.90
N PHE A 187 13.38 2.41 -9.31
CA PHE A 187 14.50 3.18 -9.89
C PHE A 187 15.73 3.23 -8.98
N ASP A 188 15.59 2.82 -7.73
CA ASP A 188 16.66 2.92 -6.74
C ASP A 188 17.69 1.80 -6.93
N LEU A 189 18.93 2.09 -6.54
CA LEU A 189 19.97 1.08 -6.44
C LEU A 189 19.72 0.16 -5.25
N GLY A 190 20.19 -1.08 -5.34
CA GLY A 190 20.31 -1.99 -4.19
C GLY A 190 21.41 -1.53 -3.23
N SER A 191 21.22 -1.82 -1.95
CA SER A 191 22.16 -1.59 -0.84
C SER A 191 23.20 -2.70 -0.68
N ALA A 192 24.40 -2.31 -0.24
CA ALA A 192 25.53 -3.19 0.05
C ALA A 192 25.48 -3.70 1.49
N GLY A 193 25.79 -4.99 1.67
CA GLY A 193 25.89 -5.62 2.98
C GLY A 193 27.23 -5.36 3.65
N HIS A 194 27.46 -6.05 4.77
CA HIS A 194 28.75 -6.08 5.46
C HIS A 194 29.73 -6.96 4.69
N SER A 195 30.40 -6.38 3.69
CA SER A 195 31.21 -7.11 2.73
C SER A 195 32.64 -6.59 2.61
N SER A 196 33.60 -7.48 2.31
CA SER A 196 34.97 -7.08 1.93
C SER A 196 35.07 -6.60 0.48
N ASN A 197 34.12 -7.02 -0.38
CA ASN A 197 34.00 -6.56 -1.76
C ASN A 197 32.52 -6.21 -2.11
N PRO A 198 32.02 -5.05 -1.66
CA PRO A 198 30.62 -4.64 -1.83
C PRO A 198 30.20 -4.50 -3.30
N GLY A 199 29.04 -5.06 -3.63
CA GLY A 199 28.48 -5.00 -4.96
C GLY A 199 26.98 -5.29 -4.97
N ALA A 200 26.18 -4.32 -4.59
CA ALA A 200 24.73 -4.41 -4.68
C ALA A 200 24.22 -4.29 -6.12
N GLY A 201 22.99 -4.71 -6.38
CA GLY A 201 22.38 -4.58 -7.69
C GLY A 201 22.17 -3.12 -8.12
N GLY A 202 22.48 -2.81 -9.39
CA GLY A 202 22.23 -1.48 -9.95
C GLY A 202 20.77 -1.29 -10.39
N ALA A 203 20.49 -0.20 -11.11
CA ALA A 203 19.14 0.06 -11.61
C ALA A 203 19.13 0.25 -13.14
N ILE A 204 18.15 -0.37 -13.79
CA ILE A 204 17.90 -0.26 -15.23
C ILE A 204 16.43 0.11 -15.42
N ALA A 205 16.18 1.17 -16.18
CA ALA A 205 14.84 1.54 -16.63
C ALA A 205 14.78 1.53 -18.16
N ILE A 206 13.76 0.87 -18.73
CA ILE A 206 13.49 0.83 -20.16
C ILE A 206 12.12 1.45 -20.39
N ILE A 207 12.06 2.51 -21.20
CA ILE A 207 10.83 3.21 -21.56
C ILE A 207 10.71 3.20 -23.08
N ALA A 208 10.01 2.21 -23.61
CA ALA A 208 9.70 2.09 -25.02
C ALA A 208 8.29 2.60 -25.31
N ASN A 209 8.12 3.38 -26.38
CA ASN A 209 6.79 3.77 -26.87
C ASN A 209 6.16 2.74 -27.83
N GLY A 210 6.91 1.69 -28.19
CA GLY A 210 6.50 0.55 -28.99
C GLY A 210 6.80 -0.77 -28.28
N THR A 211 7.64 -1.62 -28.86
CA THR A 211 7.86 -2.99 -28.41
C THR A 211 9.16 -3.15 -27.63
N VAL A 212 9.12 -3.92 -26.54
CA VAL A 212 10.31 -4.46 -25.88
C VAL A 212 10.35 -5.98 -26.08
N VAL A 213 11.44 -6.47 -26.67
CA VAL A 213 11.70 -7.90 -26.85
C VAL A 213 12.94 -8.30 -26.03
N VAL A 214 12.78 -9.24 -25.11
CA VAL A 214 13.90 -9.75 -24.31
C VAL A 214 14.08 -11.24 -24.56
N ASN A 215 15.02 -11.59 -25.43
CA ASN A 215 15.47 -12.97 -25.67
C ASN A 215 16.80 -13.28 -24.96
N GLY A 216 17.57 -12.24 -24.63
CA GLY A 216 18.80 -12.34 -23.84
C GLY A 216 18.54 -12.10 -22.36
N THR A 217 19.44 -11.33 -21.73
CA THR A 217 19.44 -11.15 -20.28
C THR A 217 19.45 -9.68 -19.87
N ILE A 218 18.64 -9.33 -18.87
CA ILE A 218 18.69 -8.06 -18.14
C ILE A 218 18.93 -8.39 -16.67
N THR A 219 20.05 -7.97 -16.10
CA THR A 219 20.39 -8.28 -14.71
C THR A 219 20.67 -7.05 -13.87
N ALA A 220 20.28 -7.11 -12.61
CA ALA A 220 20.53 -6.13 -11.57
C ALA A 220 20.77 -6.86 -10.24
N ASP A 221 21.45 -8.00 -10.27
CA ASP A 221 21.63 -8.84 -9.08
C ASP A 221 22.66 -8.26 -8.10
N GLY A 222 22.50 -8.58 -6.82
CA GLY A 222 23.55 -8.41 -5.81
C GLY A 222 24.64 -9.47 -6.00
N LEU A 223 25.90 -9.10 -5.78
CA LEU A 223 27.02 -10.04 -5.82
C LEU A 223 27.08 -10.91 -4.56
N LEU A 224 27.56 -12.13 -4.75
CA LEU A 224 28.00 -13.03 -3.69
C LEU A 224 29.11 -12.39 -2.87
N ASP A 225 29.13 -12.63 -1.56
CA ASP A 225 30.28 -12.26 -0.74
C ASP A 225 30.54 -13.21 0.43
N ASN A 226 31.78 -13.21 0.93
CA ASN A 226 32.24 -13.90 2.13
C ASN A 226 31.72 -13.25 3.43
N GLY A 227 31.10 -12.05 3.35
CA GLY A 227 30.39 -11.37 4.43
C GLY A 227 28.86 -11.41 4.27
N GLY A 228 28.17 -10.42 4.84
CA GLY A 228 26.71 -10.32 4.71
C GLY A 228 26.29 -9.96 3.28
N GLY A 229 25.29 -10.67 2.75
CA GLY A 229 24.92 -10.62 1.34
C GLY A 229 24.39 -9.25 0.86
N ASN A 230 24.76 -8.88 -0.37
CA ASN A 230 24.35 -7.63 -1.00
C ASN A 230 22.92 -7.74 -1.56
N SER A 231 22.11 -6.69 -1.47
CA SER A 231 20.75 -6.73 -2.03
C SER A 231 20.73 -6.64 -3.56
N GLY A 232 19.68 -7.19 -4.16
CA GLY A 232 19.37 -6.99 -5.57
C GLY A 232 19.01 -5.53 -5.87
N GLY A 233 18.91 -5.19 -7.16
CA GLY A 233 18.68 -3.83 -7.65
C GLY A 233 17.30 -3.66 -8.28
N SER A 234 17.20 -2.74 -9.25
CA SER A 234 15.94 -2.39 -9.91
C SER A 234 15.95 -2.69 -11.40
N ILE A 235 14.87 -3.30 -11.90
CA ILE A 235 14.56 -3.40 -13.32
C ILE A 235 13.14 -2.87 -13.53
N TYR A 236 13.02 -1.80 -14.31
CA TYR A 236 11.75 -1.22 -14.73
C TYR A 236 11.63 -1.30 -16.26
N VAL A 237 10.54 -1.85 -16.76
CA VAL A 237 10.24 -1.91 -18.20
C VAL A 237 8.86 -1.31 -18.43
N LYS A 238 8.75 -0.36 -19.35
CA LYS A 238 7.49 0.19 -19.86
C LYS A 238 7.47 0.09 -21.37
N SER A 239 6.38 -0.45 -21.92
CA SER A 239 6.22 -0.69 -23.36
C SER A 239 4.75 -0.66 -23.76
N VAL A 240 4.47 -0.66 -25.07
CA VAL A 240 3.15 -1.03 -25.61
C VAL A 240 3.00 -2.54 -25.63
N ASN A 241 4.02 -3.23 -26.17
CA ASN A 241 4.08 -4.69 -26.29
C ASN A 241 5.34 -5.24 -25.60
N PHE A 242 5.19 -6.28 -24.79
CA PHE A 242 6.29 -6.96 -24.10
C PHE A 242 6.35 -8.45 -24.49
N THR A 243 7.47 -8.89 -25.04
CA THR A 243 7.62 -10.27 -25.57
C THR A 243 9.03 -10.82 -25.34
N GLY A 244 9.20 -12.13 -25.57
CA GLY A 244 10.50 -12.79 -25.53
C GLY A 244 10.56 -13.96 -24.56
N VAL A 245 11.71 -14.63 -24.56
CA VAL A 245 11.96 -15.87 -23.80
C VAL A 245 13.13 -15.75 -22.81
N GLY A 246 13.72 -14.56 -22.72
CA GLY A 246 14.94 -14.29 -21.97
C GLY A 246 14.73 -14.17 -20.46
N THR A 247 15.67 -13.50 -19.77
CA THR A 247 15.66 -13.39 -18.30
C THR A 247 15.74 -11.93 -17.84
N LEU A 248 14.91 -11.55 -16.86
CA LEU A 248 15.05 -10.34 -16.05
C LEU A 248 15.31 -10.76 -14.61
N SER A 249 16.48 -10.40 -14.06
CA SER A 249 16.93 -10.85 -12.74
C SER A 249 17.38 -9.69 -11.86
N ALA A 250 16.81 -9.58 -10.66
CA ALA A 250 17.22 -8.64 -9.61
C ALA A 250 17.37 -9.36 -8.26
N ASN A 251 18.02 -10.52 -8.25
CA ASN A 251 18.17 -11.35 -7.06
C ASN A 251 19.16 -10.74 -6.04
N GLY A 252 18.96 -11.07 -4.77
CA GLY A 252 19.93 -10.79 -3.72
C GLY A 252 21.16 -11.69 -3.84
N GLY A 253 22.31 -11.19 -3.39
CA GLY A 253 23.55 -11.93 -3.28
C GLY A 253 23.53 -12.88 -2.10
N SER A 254 24.04 -14.10 -2.30
CA SER A 254 24.24 -15.07 -1.21
C SER A 254 25.36 -14.61 -0.27
N GLY A 255 25.16 -14.85 1.02
CA GLY A 255 26.21 -14.82 2.03
C GLY A 255 26.91 -16.17 2.17
N TRP A 256 28.05 -16.20 2.87
CA TRP A 256 28.89 -17.37 3.11
C TRP A 256 28.81 -17.84 4.57
N ASN A 257 28.40 -19.10 4.83
CA ASN A 257 28.39 -19.81 6.15
C ASN A 257 28.09 -18.96 7.42
N TYR A 258 26.89 -19.13 8.00
CA TYR A 258 26.40 -18.46 9.24
C TYR A 258 26.23 -16.92 9.15
N VAL A 259 26.38 -16.34 7.96
CA VAL A 259 26.13 -14.91 7.71
C VAL A 259 24.78 -14.72 7.03
N SER A 260 24.26 -13.49 7.11
CA SER A 260 22.97 -13.14 6.52
C SER A 260 23.07 -12.88 5.01
N HIS A 261 21.97 -13.06 4.28
CA HIS A 261 21.91 -13.01 2.82
C HIS A 261 21.25 -11.73 2.34
N GLY A 262 21.55 -11.28 1.13
CA GLY A 262 20.93 -10.09 0.57
C GLY A 262 19.46 -10.30 0.25
N GLY A 263 18.63 -9.30 0.56
CA GLY A 263 17.25 -9.25 0.09
C GLY A 263 17.17 -9.14 -1.43
N GLY A 264 16.17 -9.79 -2.03
CA GLY A 264 15.93 -9.70 -3.48
C GLY A 264 15.38 -8.33 -3.88
N GLY A 265 15.78 -7.80 -5.04
CA GLY A 265 15.46 -6.46 -5.53
C GLY A 265 14.04 -6.27 -6.08
N ARG A 266 13.89 -5.53 -7.18
CA ARG A 266 12.56 -5.21 -7.73
C ARG A 266 12.56 -5.30 -9.26
N VAL A 267 11.59 -6.02 -9.81
CA VAL A 267 11.29 -6.10 -11.24
C VAL A 267 9.86 -5.65 -11.47
N ALA A 268 9.67 -4.61 -12.29
CA ALA A 268 8.34 -4.12 -12.67
C ALA A 268 8.23 -4.00 -14.19
N VAL A 269 7.20 -4.63 -14.76
CA VAL A 269 6.93 -4.61 -16.21
C VAL A 269 5.56 -4.01 -16.46
N TYR A 270 5.51 -2.95 -17.26
CA TYR A 270 4.31 -2.27 -17.72
C TYR A 270 4.16 -2.45 -19.22
N PHE A 271 3.00 -2.94 -19.64
CA PHE A 271 2.59 -3.01 -21.04
C PHE A 271 1.19 -2.39 -21.21
N ASN A 272 0.82 -2.03 -22.44
CA ASN A 272 -0.51 -1.46 -22.71
C ASN A 272 -1.39 -2.44 -23.46
N GLU A 273 -0.86 -3.07 -24.50
CA GLU A 273 -1.64 -3.92 -25.42
C GLU A 273 -1.36 -5.39 -25.16
N THR A 274 -0.19 -5.90 -25.55
CA THR A 274 0.11 -7.33 -25.47
C THR A 274 1.30 -7.66 -24.56
N ASN A 275 1.16 -8.75 -23.81
CA ASN A 275 2.25 -9.41 -23.11
C ASN A 275 2.26 -10.88 -23.53
N SER A 276 3.30 -11.29 -24.26
CA SER A 276 3.56 -12.68 -24.64
C SER A 276 4.93 -13.16 -24.17
N PHE A 277 5.50 -12.49 -23.15
CA PHE A 277 6.76 -12.90 -22.57
C PHE A 277 6.58 -14.21 -21.80
N THR A 278 7.41 -15.20 -22.12
CA THR A 278 7.42 -16.54 -21.48
C THR A 278 8.75 -16.85 -20.81
N GLY A 279 9.64 -15.85 -20.73
CA GLY A 279 10.93 -15.97 -20.08
C GLY A 279 10.84 -15.90 -18.54
N LEU A 280 12.00 -15.79 -17.90
CA LEU A 280 12.12 -15.78 -16.44
C LEU A 280 12.12 -14.34 -15.89
N LEU A 281 11.26 -14.06 -14.91
CA LEU A 281 11.30 -12.86 -14.08
C LEU A 281 11.64 -13.27 -12.64
N THR A 282 12.70 -12.72 -12.06
CA THR A 282 13.14 -13.13 -10.72
C THR A 282 13.68 -11.97 -9.89
N ALA A 283 13.36 -11.99 -8.60
CA ALA A 283 13.87 -11.09 -7.58
C ALA A 283 14.00 -11.85 -6.25
N ASN A 284 14.60 -13.03 -6.26
CA ASN A 284 14.70 -13.89 -5.08
C ASN A 284 15.70 -13.33 -4.07
N LYS A 285 15.57 -13.74 -2.81
CA LYS A 285 16.64 -13.53 -1.81
C LYS A 285 17.91 -14.31 -2.16
N GLY A 286 19.02 -13.93 -1.56
CA GLY A 286 20.28 -14.69 -1.65
C GLY A 286 20.14 -16.12 -1.11
N ALA A 287 20.83 -17.07 -1.74
CA ALA A 287 20.76 -18.48 -1.36
C ALA A 287 21.60 -18.77 -0.10
N SER A 288 21.11 -19.67 0.76
CA SER A 288 21.78 -20.06 2.01
C SER A 288 22.26 -21.51 2.00
N THR A 289 23.44 -21.77 2.57
CA THR A 289 23.93 -23.12 2.92
C THR A 289 23.57 -23.55 4.36
N ALA A 290 23.19 -22.61 5.23
CA ALA A 290 22.88 -22.87 6.64
C ALA A 290 21.74 -21.93 7.08
N GLY A 291 20.57 -22.50 7.38
CA GLY A 291 19.27 -21.83 7.51
C GLY A 291 19.22 -20.60 8.44
N SER A 292 19.70 -19.46 7.96
CA SER A 292 19.36 -18.15 8.53
C SER A 292 17.91 -17.85 8.15
N GLY A 293 17.12 -17.51 9.16
CA GLY A 293 15.69 -17.23 9.03
C GLY A 293 15.43 -15.73 9.02
N SER A 294 14.35 -15.37 8.31
CA SER A 294 13.72 -14.04 8.15
C SER A 294 14.04 -13.22 6.90
N GLU A 295 14.92 -13.69 6.01
CA GLU A 295 15.17 -13.01 4.73
C GLU A 295 14.01 -13.24 3.74
N GLU A 296 13.58 -12.17 3.08
CA GLU A 296 12.46 -12.11 2.15
C GLU A 296 12.99 -11.86 0.73
N GLY A 297 12.34 -12.46 -0.27
CA GLY A 297 12.52 -12.08 -1.67
C GLY A 297 12.01 -10.67 -1.94
N GLY A 298 12.38 -10.19 -3.12
CA GLY A 298 11.97 -8.94 -3.71
C GLY A 298 10.68 -9.04 -4.51
N SER A 299 10.29 -7.93 -5.15
CA SER A 299 9.01 -7.85 -5.88
C SER A 299 9.19 -8.11 -7.37
N VAL A 300 8.34 -8.98 -7.95
CA VAL A 300 8.11 -9.07 -9.40
C VAL A 300 6.65 -8.73 -9.69
N VAL A 301 6.41 -7.65 -10.44
CA VAL A 301 5.07 -7.17 -10.77
C VAL A 301 4.94 -6.94 -12.26
N VAL A 302 3.87 -7.47 -12.86
CA VAL A 302 3.53 -7.25 -14.26
C VAL A 302 2.17 -6.55 -14.33
N ILE A 303 2.10 -5.42 -15.03
CA ILE A 303 0.92 -4.55 -15.08
C ILE A 303 0.53 -4.25 -16.51
N ASN A 304 -0.74 -4.51 -16.84
CA ASN A 304 -1.34 -3.90 -18.02
C ASN A 304 -1.87 -2.52 -17.64
N SER A 305 -1.20 -1.47 -18.09
CA SER A 305 -1.50 -0.08 -17.72
C SER A 305 -2.78 0.45 -18.35
N GLN A 306 -3.18 -0.09 -19.50
CA GLN A 306 -4.41 0.32 -20.19
C GLN A 306 -5.62 -0.35 -19.56
N ALA A 307 -5.52 -1.66 -19.33
CA ALA A 307 -6.54 -2.46 -18.67
C ALA A 307 -6.65 -2.20 -17.16
N ARG A 308 -5.57 -1.72 -16.54
CA ARG A 308 -5.40 -1.61 -15.07
C ARG A 308 -5.41 -2.95 -14.36
N ASP A 309 -4.83 -3.97 -14.99
CA ASP A 309 -4.71 -5.31 -14.40
C ASP A 309 -3.32 -5.50 -13.80
N ILE A 310 -3.25 -6.13 -12.63
CA ILE A 310 -2.00 -6.52 -11.97
C ILE A 310 -1.87 -8.03 -11.92
N TYR A 311 -0.68 -8.51 -12.28
CA TYR A 311 -0.26 -9.91 -12.19
C TYR A 311 0.95 -9.99 -11.27
N LEU A 312 0.81 -10.71 -10.17
CA LEU A 312 1.92 -11.03 -9.28
C LEU A 312 2.44 -12.41 -9.69
N LEU A 313 3.64 -12.46 -10.26
CA LEU A 313 4.22 -13.65 -10.92
C LEU A 313 5.61 -14.00 -10.37
N THR A 314 5.81 -13.89 -9.05
CA THR A 314 7.09 -14.24 -8.40
C THR A 314 7.09 -15.69 -7.89
N ASN A 315 8.23 -16.37 -7.97
CA ASN A 315 8.44 -17.69 -7.35
C ASN A 315 8.84 -17.61 -5.87
N ASP A 316 8.95 -16.40 -5.32
CA ASP A 316 9.24 -16.17 -3.90
C ASP A 316 8.08 -15.37 -3.29
N SER A 317 8.31 -14.10 -2.96
CA SER A 317 7.35 -13.33 -2.18
C SER A 317 7.14 -11.92 -2.68
N TYR A 318 5.92 -11.40 -2.52
CA TYR A 318 5.58 -10.00 -2.75
C TYR A 318 5.01 -9.40 -1.47
N VAL A 319 5.14 -8.09 -1.27
CA VAL A 319 4.59 -7.42 -0.10
C VAL A 319 3.65 -6.30 -0.49
N PHE A 320 2.39 -6.39 -0.06
CA PHE A 320 1.53 -5.21 0.08
C PHE A 320 1.74 -4.63 1.48
N ASP A 321 2.12 -3.37 1.55
CA ASP A 321 2.34 -2.66 2.82
C ASP A 321 1.20 -1.68 3.08
N ALA A 322 0.62 -1.72 4.28
CA ALA A 322 -0.43 -0.79 4.69
C ALA A 322 0.05 0.67 4.86
N LYS A 323 1.35 0.94 4.67
CA LYS A 323 1.93 2.28 4.53
C LYS A 323 1.94 2.79 3.09
N GLN A 324 1.68 1.93 2.12
CA GLN A 324 1.71 2.22 0.70
C GLN A 324 0.33 1.94 0.08
N GLY A 325 0.14 2.37 -1.15
CA GLY A 325 -1.08 2.16 -1.91
C GLY A 325 -0.94 2.76 -3.30
N VAL A 326 -1.92 2.52 -4.15
CA VAL A 326 -1.91 2.95 -5.55
C VAL A 326 -3.34 3.29 -5.96
N ASN A 327 -3.54 4.41 -6.66
CA ASN A 327 -4.79 4.79 -7.31
C ASN A 327 -4.97 4.11 -8.67
N LEU A 328 -6.21 4.11 -9.20
CA LEU A 328 -6.49 3.58 -10.55
C LEU A 328 -5.62 4.21 -11.65
N ASP A 329 -5.24 5.48 -11.49
CA ASP A 329 -4.37 6.19 -12.44
C ASP A 329 -2.88 5.78 -12.34
N GLY A 330 -2.50 5.03 -11.29
CA GLY A 330 -1.14 4.62 -10.98
C GLY A 330 -0.42 5.51 -9.96
N SER A 331 -1.02 6.62 -9.53
CA SER A 331 -0.42 7.50 -8.52
C SER A 331 -0.34 6.83 -7.15
N ALA A 332 0.75 7.10 -6.42
CA ALA A 332 0.99 6.50 -5.11
C ALA A 332 0.01 7.01 -4.05
N ARG A 333 -0.33 6.13 -3.11
CA ARG A 333 -1.04 6.43 -1.85
C ARG A 333 -0.22 5.95 -0.66
N TYR A 334 -0.59 6.40 0.53
CA TYR A 334 0.08 6.05 1.79
C TYR A 334 -0.89 5.55 2.86
N ASP A 335 -1.96 4.88 2.43
CA ASP A 335 -3.10 4.49 3.26
C ASP A 335 -3.41 2.99 3.28
N GLY A 336 -2.63 2.16 2.58
CA GLY A 336 -2.86 0.71 2.50
C GLY A 336 -3.85 0.31 1.42
N VAL A 337 -4.34 1.26 0.60
CA VAL A 337 -5.38 1.01 -0.40
C VAL A 337 -4.77 0.90 -1.79
N TYR A 338 -5.05 -0.22 -2.45
CA TYR A 338 -4.54 -0.55 -3.78
C TYR A 338 -5.69 -0.70 -4.76
N TRP A 339 -5.69 0.12 -5.80
CA TRP A 339 -6.75 0.17 -6.79
C TRP A 339 -6.32 -0.46 -8.12
N PHE A 340 -7.11 -1.41 -8.59
CA PHE A 340 -6.94 -2.05 -9.90
C PHE A 340 -8.29 -2.35 -10.53
N ARG A 341 -8.29 -2.78 -11.80
CA ARG A 341 -9.43 -3.45 -12.40
C ARG A 341 -9.47 -4.90 -11.97
N ASN A 342 -8.47 -5.68 -12.39
CA ASN A 342 -8.31 -7.07 -11.95
C ASN A 342 -6.99 -7.26 -11.21
N ALA A 343 -6.98 -8.19 -10.25
CA ALA A 343 -5.76 -8.61 -9.57
C ALA A 343 -5.62 -10.15 -9.60
N TYR A 344 -4.47 -10.61 -10.05
CA TYR A 344 -4.12 -12.03 -10.18
C TYR A 344 -2.90 -12.35 -9.32
N ILE A 345 -3.06 -13.30 -8.39
CA ILE A 345 -1.96 -13.82 -7.56
C ILE A 345 -1.63 -15.24 -8.03
N GLY A 346 -0.48 -15.38 -8.69
CA GLY A 346 -0.08 -16.59 -9.40
C GLY A 346 -0.79 -16.75 -10.74
N ASP A 347 -0.55 -17.88 -11.39
CA ASP A 347 -1.13 -18.25 -12.69
C ASP A 347 -1.74 -19.67 -12.71
N GLY A 348 -1.64 -20.40 -11.60
CA GLY A 348 -2.14 -21.77 -11.48
C GLY A 348 -1.33 -22.82 -12.22
N ALA A 349 -0.16 -22.44 -12.76
CA ALA A 349 0.74 -23.32 -13.48
C ALA A 349 2.17 -23.21 -12.95
N SER A 350 2.87 -22.14 -13.32
CA SER A 350 4.32 -22.03 -13.13
C SER A 350 4.72 -21.21 -11.90
N HIS A 351 3.79 -20.43 -11.34
CA HIS A 351 4.09 -19.48 -10.25
C HIS A 351 3.29 -19.79 -8.97
N ASN A 352 4.02 -20.18 -7.92
CA ASN A 352 3.49 -20.39 -6.56
C ASN A 352 3.80 -19.17 -5.70
N VAL A 353 2.93 -18.17 -5.74
CA VAL A 353 3.24 -16.83 -5.20
C VAL A 353 2.86 -16.73 -3.72
N THR A 354 3.78 -16.26 -2.88
CA THR A 354 3.45 -15.85 -1.50
C THR A 354 3.38 -14.33 -1.38
N VAL A 355 2.19 -13.78 -1.19
CA VAL A 355 1.98 -12.37 -0.92
C VAL A 355 1.83 -12.13 0.57
N TYR A 356 2.66 -11.26 1.14
CA TYR A 356 2.51 -10.79 2.51
C TYR A 356 1.72 -9.48 2.56
N ALA A 357 0.66 -9.45 3.37
CA ALA A 357 -0.10 -8.26 3.70
C ALA A 357 0.41 -7.68 5.02
N ARG A 358 1.32 -6.70 4.95
CA ARG A 358 1.95 -6.09 6.11
C ARG A 358 1.07 -4.96 6.66
N SER A 359 0.68 -5.06 7.93
CA SER A 359 -0.11 -4.02 8.59
C SER A 359 0.72 -2.81 8.98
N ASN A 360 0.03 -1.71 9.26
CA ASN A 360 0.60 -0.48 9.79
C ASN A 360 -0.14 -0.08 11.07
N TYR A 361 0.60 0.25 12.13
CA TYR A 361 0.04 0.72 13.39
C TYR A 361 0.97 1.78 13.99
N THR A 362 0.38 2.81 14.60
CA THR A 362 1.10 3.97 15.16
C THR A 362 0.98 4.02 16.69
N THR A 363 -0.07 3.44 17.25
CA THR A 363 -0.34 3.37 18.69
C THR A 363 -0.62 1.92 19.10
N ASN A 364 -0.91 1.69 20.38
CA ASN A 364 -1.36 0.40 20.91
C ASN A 364 -2.85 0.11 20.62
N MET A 365 -3.59 1.04 20.00
CA MET A 365 -5.03 0.91 19.76
C MET A 365 -5.42 1.02 18.29
N ASP A 366 -4.57 1.60 17.44
CA ASP A 366 -4.89 1.88 16.05
C ASP A 366 -3.94 1.15 15.11
N GLY A 367 -4.50 0.23 14.32
CA GLY A 367 -3.77 -0.54 13.33
C GLY A 367 -4.65 -0.90 12.15
N ARG A 368 -4.07 -0.88 10.96
CA ARG A 368 -4.76 -1.15 9.69
C ARG A 368 -4.04 -2.17 8.84
N GLY A 369 -4.82 -2.95 8.11
CA GLY A 369 -4.34 -3.86 7.07
C GLY A 369 -4.30 -3.23 5.69
N ILE A 370 -4.25 -4.10 4.67
CA ILE A 370 -4.31 -3.70 3.26
C ILE A 370 -5.73 -3.85 2.71
N VAL A 371 -6.09 -3.00 1.75
CA VAL A 371 -7.37 -3.03 1.05
C VAL A 371 -7.11 -3.10 -0.45
N LEU A 372 -7.61 -4.16 -1.10
CA LEU A 372 -7.66 -4.28 -2.56
C LEU A 372 -9.03 -3.78 -3.05
N MET A 373 -9.03 -2.69 -3.79
CA MET A 373 -10.21 -2.09 -4.42
C MET A 373 -10.21 -2.41 -5.91
N LEU A 374 -11.17 -3.23 -6.35
CA LEU A 374 -11.18 -3.84 -7.67
C LEU A 374 -12.47 -3.49 -8.42
N THR A 375 -12.34 -2.80 -9.55
CA THR A 375 -13.50 -2.53 -10.42
C THR A 375 -13.93 -3.75 -11.25
N GLY A 376 -13.10 -4.80 -11.26
CA GLY A 376 -13.36 -6.09 -11.86
C GLY A 376 -13.15 -7.23 -10.85
N ASN A 377 -12.31 -8.20 -11.19
CA ASN A 377 -12.17 -9.49 -10.51
C ASN A 377 -10.93 -9.59 -9.62
N PHE A 378 -11.00 -10.45 -8.62
CA PHE A 378 -9.84 -10.95 -7.89
C PHE A 378 -9.67 -12.45 -8.17
N THR A 379 -8.45 -12.91 -8.39
CA THR A 379 -8.15 -14.34 -8.47
C THR A 379 -6.86 -14.64 -7.76
N ILE A 380 -6.92 -15.56 -6.79
CA ILE A 380 -5.75 -16.21 -6.22
C ILE A 380 -5.74 -17.67 -6.66
N PHE A 381 -4.71 -18.05 -7.41
CA PHE A 381 -4.60 -19.39 -7.98
C PHE A 381 -4.16 -20.41 -6.93
N LYS A 382 -4.33 -21.70 -7.26
CA LYS A 382 -3.87 -22.82 -6.42
C LYS A 382 -2.38 -22.68 -6.13
N ASN A 383 -1.94 -23.15 -4.96
CA ASN A 383 -0.56 -23.05 -4.44
C ASN A 383 -0.05 -21.62 -4.19
N SER A 384 -0.84 -20.59 -4.48
CA SER A 384 -0.54 -19.21 -4.07
C SER A 384 -1.17 -18.88 -2.73
N ASN A 385 -0.55 -17.96 -1.99
CA ASN A 385 -0.94 -17.57 -0.65
C ASN A 385 -0.96 -16.04 -0.51
N LEU A 386 -2.02 -15.48 0.06
CA LEU A 386 -2.08 -14.09 0.52
C LEU A 386 -2.18 -14.09 2.04
N SER A 387 -1.10 -13.73 2.73
CA SER A 387 -0.97 -13.91 4.18
C SER A 387 -0.68 -12.62 4.93
N ALA A 388 -1.52 -12.36 5.92
CA ALA A 388 -1.32 -11.42 7.00
C ALA A 388 -0.92 -12.13 8.32
N ASN A 389 -0.49 -13.40 8.27
CA ASN A 389 -0.12 -14.15 9.47
C ASN A 389 1.00 -13.45 10.23
N GLY A 390 0.81 -13.21 11.52
CA GLY A 390 1.77 -12.51 12.35
C GLY A 390 2.09 -11.07 11.93
N LYS A 391 1.30 -10.48 11.02
CA LYS A 391 1.51 -9.12 10.51
C LYS A 391 0.67 -8.07 11.24
N GLY A 392 -0.06 -8.43 12.30
CA GLY A 392 -0.79 -7.53 13.19
C GLY A 392 0.12 -6.88 14.25
N PHE A 393 -0.40 -6.60 15.44
CA PHE A 393 0.43 -6.09 16.54
C PHE A 393 1.49 -7.13 16.94
N LYS A 394 2.73 -6.69 17.24
CA LYS A 394 3.89 -7.57 17.45
C LYS A 394 4.56 -7.47 18.82
N THR A 395 4.42 -6.33 19.49
CA THR A 395 4.99 -6.12 20.82
C THR A 395 4.05 -6.72 21.87
N ALA A 396 4.60 -7.26 22.95
CA ALA A 396 3.81 -7.87 24.01
C ALA A 396 2.67 -6.93 24.45
N TYR A 397 1.48 -7.50 24.58
CA TYR A 397 0.25 -6.80 25.01
C TYR A 397 -0.22 -5.66 24.12
N MET A 398 0.37 -5.43 22.94
CA MET A 398 -0.12 -4.40 22.03
C MET A 398 -1.42 -4.81 21.35
N GLY A 399 -2.29 -3.84 21.15
CA GLY A 399 -3.60 -4.00 20.54
C GLY A 399 -4.72 -3.95 21.59
N PRO A 400 -5.96 -3.56 21.21
CA PRO A 400 -7.07 -3.38 22.15
C PRO A 400 -7.46 -4.62 22.96
N GLY A 401 -7.11 -5.82 22.49
CA GLY A 401 -7.33 -7.09 23.20
C GLY A 401 -6.08 -7.66 23.87
N GLY A 402 -4.97 -6.92 23.86
CA GLY A 402 -3.75 -7.21 24.62
C GLY A 402 -3.83 -6.59 26.03
N TYR A 403 -3.30 -7.29 27.03
CA TYR A 403 -3.33 -6.81 28.42
C TYR A 403 -2.13 -7.33 29.22
N ASN A 404 -1.46 -6.43 29.91
CA ASN A 404 -0.34 -6.74 30.79
C ASN A 404 -0.85 -7.12 32.19
N SER A 405 -1.10 -8.41 32.39
CA SER A 405 -1.48 -9.00 33.70
C SER A 405 -0.30 -9.30 34.62
N GLY A 406 0.95 -9.07 34.18
CA GLY A 406 2.15 -9.52 34.89
C GLY A 406 2.38 -11.04 34.88
N THR A 407 1.50 -11.81 34.23
CA THR A 407 1.57 -13.27 34.04
C THR A 407 1.13 -13.64 32.62
N ALA A 408 1.51 -14.84 32.16
CA ALA A 408 1.17 -15.37 30.84
C ALA A 408 -0.31 -15.16 30.46
N SER A 409 -0.54 -14.47 29.34
CA SER A 409 -1.87 -14.11 28.85
C SER A 409 -1.94 -14.17 27.32
N GLY A 410 -3.00 -14.80 26.82
CA GLY A 410 -3.35 -14.78 25.40
C GLY A 410 -4.07 -13.48 25.03
N ALA A 411 -4.05 -13.13 23.75
CA ALA A 411 -4.71 -11.93 23.24
C ALA A 411 -6.08 -12.24 22.61
N SER A 412 -7.00 -11.28 22.72
CA SER A 412 -8.35 -11.39 22.16
C SER A 412 -8.51 -10.55 20.89
N TYR A 413 -9.19 -11.09 19.88
CA TYR A 413 -9.74 -10.36 18.74
C TYR A 413 -10.73 -11.28 18.04
N GLY A 414 -11.99 -10.88 17.83
CA GLY A 414 -13.02 -11.79 17.30
C GLY A 414 -13.54 -12.76 18.37
N GLY A 415 -12.65 -13.59 18.90
CA GLY A 415 -12.83 -14.48 20.03
C GLY A 415 -12.03 -14.04 21.25
N ALA A 416 -12.49 -14.43 22.43
CA ALA A 416 -11.81 -14.18 23.69
C ALA A 416 -10.64 -15.14 23.92
N SER A 417 -9.60 -14.68 24.60
CA SER A 417 -8.49 -15.52 25.10
C SER A 417 -8.90 -16.29 26.37
N SER A 418 -7.99 -17.13 26.88
CA SER A 418 -8.25 -18.07 27.98
C SER A 418 -8.49 -17.49 29.37
N ASN A 419 -8.45 -16.16 29.53
CA ASN A 419 -8.81 -15.49 30.78
C ASN A 419 -9.76 -14.29 30.50
N PRO A 420 -11.03 -14.54 30.16
CA PRO A 420 -11.90 -13.58 29.47
C PRO A 420 -12.39 -12.39 30.32
N SER A 421 -12.17 -12.38 31.64
CA SER A 421 -12.68 -11.31 32.51
C SER A 421 -11.93 -9.98 32.37
N THR A 422 -10.79 -9.95 31.68
CA THR A 422 -9.97 -8.74 31.45
C THR A 422 -9.67 -8.41 29.98
N HIS A 423 -10.12 -9.20 29.00
CA HIS A 423 -9.75 -9.02 27.59
C HIS A 423 -10.97 -8.83 26.66
N PRO A 424 -11.36 -7.59 26.33
CA PRO A 424 -12.49 -7.35 25.44
C PRO A 424 -12.16 -7.83 24.02
N VAL A 425 -13.10 -8.56 23.40
CA VAL A 425 -13.12 -8.67 21.95
C VAL A 425 -13.48 -7.31 21.37
N TYR A 426 -12.83 -6.92 20.27
CA TYR A 426 -13.04 -5.63 19.62
C TYR A 426 -13.19 -5.78 18.11
N GLY A 427 -13.48 -4.66 17.45
CA GLY A 427 -13.71 -4.60 16.01
C GLY A 427 -15.06 -5.16 15.58
N SER A 428 -15.42 -4.91 14.32
CA SER A 428 -16.71 -5.31 13.77
C SER A 428 -16.68 -6.72 13.19
N ALA A 429 -17.63 -7.58 13.59
CA ALA A 429 -17.87 -8.86 12.93
C ALA A 429 -18.38 -8.70 11.48
N PHE A 430 -19.08 -7.59 11.20
CA PHE A 430 -19.71 -7.32 9.90
C PHE A 430 -18.79 -6.55 8.95
N LEU A 431 -17.77 -5.87 9.46
CA LEU A 431 -16.77 -5.13 8.69
C LEU A 431 -15.39 -5.27 9.35
N PRO A 432 -14.79 -6.46 9.31
CA PRO A 432 -13.52 -6.72 9.98
C PRO A 432 -12.36 -6.07 9.21
N LEU A 433 -11.89 -4.93 9.69
CA LEU A 433 -10.74 -4.19 9.12
C LEU A 433 -9.59 -4.02 10.13
N ASP A 434 -9.87 -4.25 11.41
CA ASP A 434 -8.88 -4.12 12.48
C ASP A 434 -7.91 -5.31 12.46
N ILE A 435 -6.68 -5.05 12.89
CA ILE A 435 -5.65 -6.09 13.06
C ILE A 435 -5.76 -6.73 14.45
N GLY A 436 -5.27 -7.96 14.58
CA GLY A 436 -5.24 -8.72 15.83
C GLY A 436 -4.21 -8.21 16.84
N SER A 437 -4.42 -8.53 18.11
CA SER A 437 -3.64 -8.14 19.29
C SER A 437 -2.61 -9.19 19.70
N ALA A 438 -1.52 -8.73 20.32
CA ALA A 438 -0.39 -9.55 20.77
C ALA A 438 -0.51 -9.99 22.23
N GLY A 439 -0.06 -11.22 22.52
CA GLY A 439 -0.07 -11.82 23.86
C GLY A 439 1.12 -11.41 24.76
N HIS A 440 1.37 -12.18 25.84
CA HIS A 440 2.35 -11.90 26.90
C HIS A 440 3.85 -11.95 26.50
N SER A 441 4.17 -12.29 25.26
CA SER A 441 5.56 -12.21 24.77
C SER A 441 5.60 -11.58 23.38
N SER A 442 6.55 -10.66 23.17
CA SER A 442 6.75 -10.03 21.86
C SER A 442 7.43 -11.04 20.95
N ASN A 443 6.78 -11.28 19.81
CA ASN A 443 7.15 -12.26 18.80
C ASN A 443 6.80 -13.72 19.19
N PRO A 444 6.19 -14.48 18.27
CA PRO A 444 5.71 -14.06 16.95
C PRO A 444 4.41 -13.22 17.05
N GLY A 445 4.07 -12.44 16.01
CA GLY A 445 3.00 -11.43 16.07
C GLY A 445 1.56 -11.96 15.92
N ALA A 446 0.58 -11.06 16.07
CA ALA A 446 -0.84 -11.34 15.85
C ALA A 446 -1.23 -11.33 14.36
N GLY A 447 -2.44 -11.80 14.03
CA GLY A 447 -2.95 -11.75 12.67
C GLY A 447 -3.17 -10.31 12.17
N GLY A 448 -2.77 -9.99 10.94
CA GLY A 448 -3.05 -8.71 10.31
C GLY A 448 -4.44 -8.66 9.66
N ALA A 449 -4.69 -7.66 8.83
CA ALA A 449 -5.99 -7.49 8.15
C ALA A 449 -5.85 -7.44 6.62
N ILE A 450 -6.76 -8.12 5.94
CA ILE A 450 -6.88 -8.15 4.48
C ILE A 450 -8.33 -7.83 4.12
N ALA A 451 -8.54 -6.82 3.28
CA ALA A 451 -9.83 -6.54 2.67
C ALA A 451 -9.74 -6.65 1.14
N ILE A 452 -10.69 -7.35 0.53
CA ILE A 452 -10.85 -7.50 -0.92
C ILE A 452 -12.26 -7.04 -1.27
N ILE A 453 -12.34 -5.93 -2.00
CA ILE A 453 -13.60 -5.32 -2.43
C ILE A 453 -13.60 -5.33 -3.95
N ALA A 454 -14.43 -6.17 -4.55
CA ALA A 454 -14.48 -6.38 -5.99
C ALA A 454 -15.89 -6.14 -6.53
N ASN A 455 -16.01 -5.39 -7.62
CA ASN A 455 -17.28 -5.28 -8.33
C ASN A 455 -17.61 -6.53 -9.17
N GLY A 456 -16.61 -7.38 -9.42
CA GLY A 456 -16.74 -8.63 -10.15
C GLY A 456 -16.68 -9.85 -9.24
N THR A 457 -16.07 -10.92 -9.76
CA THR A 457 -15.94 -12.21 -9.06
C THR A 457 -14.64 -12.28 -8.27
N VAL A 458 -14.73 -12.78 -7.04
CA VAL A 458 -13.57 -13.18 -6.23
C VAL A 458 -13.43 -14.69 -6.31
N VAL A 459 -12.33 -15.16 -6.92
CA VAL A 459 -11.99 -16.58 -7.04
C VAL A 459 -10.85 -16.93 -6.10
N VAL A 460 -11.11 -17.81 -5.13
CA VAL A 460 -10.13 -18.25 -4.14
C VAL A 460 -9.83 -19.73 -4.36
N ASN A 461 -8.77 -20.03 -5.13
CA ASN A 461 -8.26 -21.40 -5.30
C ASN A 461 -7.00 -21.66 -4.48
N GLY A 462 -6.28 -20.60 -4.11
CA GLY A 462 -5.17 -20.62 -3.16
C GLY A 462 -5.61 -20.40 -1.71
N THR A 463 -4.72 -19.85 -0.88
CA THR A 463 -5.01 -19.59 0.54
C THR A 463 -4.98 -18.11 0.86
N ILE A 464 -5.92 -17.63 1.67
CA ILE A 464 -5.87 -16.28 2.25
C ILE A 464 -5.88 -16.43 3.77
N THR A 465 -4.85 -15.90 4.45
CA THR A 465 -4.61 -16.19 5.87
C THR A 465 -4.33 -14.94 6.69
N ALA A 466 -4.86 -14.87 7.90
CA ALA A 466 -4.66 -13.79 8.87
C ALA A 466 -4.54 -14.35 10.30
N ASN A 467 -3.81 -15.45 10.45
CA ASN A 467 -3.65 -16.16 11.71
C ASN A 467 -2.72 -15.43 12.69
N GLY A 468 -3.05 -15.49 13.97
CA GLY A 468 -2.10 -15.22 15.06
C GLY A 468 -1.08 -16.35 15.12
N LEU A 469 0.15 -16.00 15.50
CA LEU A 469 1.23 -16.98 15.63
C LEU A 469 1.29 -17.52 17.07
N ASP A 470 1.78 -18.75 17.21
CA ASP A 470 1.92 -19.43 18.51
C ASP A 470 3.01 -18.79 19.36
N ASN A 471 2.87 -18.78 20.68
CA ASN A 471 3.87 -18.19 21.55
C ASN A 471 3.96 -18.86 22.92
N ASN A 472 5.16 -18.88 23.51
CA ASN A 472 5.40 -19.53 24.80
C ASN A 472 4.69 -18.82 25.96
N GLY A 473 4.66 -17.48 25.96
CA GLY A 473 4.07 -16.68 27.03
C GLY A 473 2.55 -16.47 26.89
N GLY A 474 2.00 -16.65 25.69
CA GLY A 474 0.57 -16.48 25.45
C GLY A 474 0.27 -16.24 23.97
N GLY A 475 -0.64 -17.04 23.43
CA GLY A 475 -1.01 -17.07 22.03
C GLY A 475 -1.56 -15.73 21.54
N ASN A 476 -1.15 -15.36 20.33
CA ASN A 476 -1.60 -14.12 19.69
C ASN A 476 -2.98 -14.31 19.06
N SER A 477 -3.77 -13.26 18.97
CA SER A 477 -5.09 -13.37 18.36
C SER A 477 -5.00 -13.52 16.84
N GLY A 478 -6.03 -14.12 16.25
CA GLY A 478 -6.29 -14.01 14.81
C GLY A 478 -6.51 -12.56 14.38
N GLY A 479 -6.54 -12.34 13.07
CA GLY A 479 -6.75 -11.04 12.43
C GLY A 479 -8.04 -11.01 11.61
N SER A 480 -8.05 -10.21 10.54
CA SER A 480 -9.25 -9.94 9.74
C SER A 480 -9.13 -10.36 8.28
N ILE A 481 -10.19 -10.99 7.77
CA ILE A 481 -10.40 -11.21 6.33
C ILE A 481 -11.78 -10.68 5.97
N TYR A 482 -11.83 -9.65 5.12
CA TYR A 482 -13.07 -9.09 4.59
C TYR A 482 -13.11 -9.26 3.08
N ILE A 483 -14.14 -9.92 2.55
CA ILE A 483 -14.36 -10.08 1.11
C ILE A 483 -15.76 -9.59 0.78
N ALA A 484 -15.86 -8.58 -0.08
CA ALA A 484 -17.10 -8.11 -0.66
C ALA A 484 -17.01 -8.20 -2.19
N ALA A 485 -17.91 -8.94 -2.81
CA ALA A 485 -17.87 -9.25 -4.23
C ALA A 485 -19.26 -9.30 -4.88
N TYR A 486 -19.32 -9.32 -6.22
CA TYR A 486 -20.54 -9.70 -6.90
C TYR A 486 -20.79 -11.21 -6.78
N ASN A 487 -19.75 -12.01 -7.01
CA ASN A 487 -19.74 -13.47 -6.80
C ASN A 487 -18.48 -13.89 -6.03
N ILE A 488 -18.58 -14.93 -5.21
CA ILE A 488 -17.44 -15.59 -4.55
C ILE A 488 -17.42 -17.06 -4.97
N SER A 489 -16.26 -17.59 -5.36
CA SER A 489 -16.09 -19.00 -5.78
C SER A 489 -14.68 -19.52 -5.51
N GLY A 490 -14.46 -20.81 -5.75
CA GLY A 490 -13.17 -21.47 -5.67
C GLY A 490 -13.11 -22.61 -4.65
N SER A 491 -11.97 -23.29 -4.58
CA SER A 491 -11.76 -24.45 -3.68
C SER A 491 -10.72 -24.21 -2.58
N GLY A 492 -10.19 -22.98 -2.50
CA GLY A 492 -9.14 -22.56 -1.59
C GLY A 492 -9.66 -22.23 -0.18
N SER A 493 -8.75 -21.88 0.74
CA SER A 493 -9.09 -21.68 2.16
C SER A 493 -8.92 -20.25 2.65
N LEU A 494 -9.75 -19.85 3.60
CA LEU A 494 -9.68 -18.59 4.33
C LEU A 494 -9.50 -18.88 5.83
N THR A 495 -8.40 -18.44 6.45
CA THR A 495 -8.16 -18.70 7.88
C THR A 495 -7.76 -17.45 8.66
N ALA A 496 -8.36 -17.25 9.83
CA ALA A 496 -8.01 -16.19 10.78
C ALA A 496 -7.94 -16.77 12.21
N ASN A 497 -7.17 -17.83 12.40
CA ASN A 497 -7.09 -18.57 13.66
C ASN A 497 -6.25 -17.81 14.70
N GLY A 498 -6.56 -18.01 15.98
CA GLY A 498 -5.68 -17.62 17.09
C GLY A 498 -4.48 -18.55 17.20
N GLY A 499 -3.39 -18.06 17.77
CA GLY A 499 -2.19 -18.84 18.09
C GLY A 499 -2.27 -19.52 19.45
N SER A 500 -1.54 -20.61 19.63
CA SER A 500 -1.47 -21.39 20.86
C SER A 500 -0.48 -20.79 21.87
N GLY A 501 -0.83 -20.83 23.16
CA GLY A 501 0.06 -20.51 24.27
C GLY A 501 0.70 -21.77 24.83
N VAL A 502 1.99 -21.99 24.62
CA VAL A 502 2.61 -23.33 24.84
C VAL A 502 2.83 -23.67 26.32
N ASN A 503 3.27 -22.72 27.16
CA ASN A 503 3.72 -23.03 28.53
C ASN A 503 2.66 -22.80 29.62
N TYR A 504 1.55 -22.11 29.30
CA TYR A 504 0.61 -21.63 30.31
C TYR A 504 -0.86 -21.76 29.88
N GLU A 505 -1.15 -22.62 28.88
CA GLU A 505 -2.49 -22.82 28.31
C GLU A 505 -3.19 -21.49 27.94
N SER A 506 -2.37 -20.50 27.61
CA SER A 506 -2.79 -19.11 27.44
C SER A 506 -3.00 -18.84 25.96
N HIS A 507 -4.13 -19.28 25.41
CA HIS A 507 -4.34 -19.28 23.96
C HIS A 507 -4.92 -17.95 23.46
N GLY A 508 -4.60 -17.62 22.20
CA GLY A 508 -5.17 -16.47 21.51
C GLY A 508 -6.57 -16.76 20.97
N GLY A 509 -7.43 -15.74 21.01
CA GLY A 509 -8.76 -15.82 20.41
C GLY A 509 -8.71 -15.88 18.88
N GLY A 510 -9.68 -16.58 18.27
CA GLY A 510 -9.82 -16.62 16.81
C GLY A 510 -10.33 -15.30 16.24
N GLY A 511 -9.87 -14.89 15.06
CA GLY A 511 -10.12 -13.59 14.44
C GLY A 511 -11.49 -13.41 13.80
N ARG A 512 -11.57 -12.61 12.73
CA ARG A 512 -12.85 -12.29 12.06
C ARG A 512 -12.76 -12.51 10.56
N ILE A 513 -13.74 -13.23 10.01
CA ILE A 513 -13.91 -13.40 8.56
C ILE A 513 -15.31 -12.93 8.18
N ALA A 514 -15.43 -12.10 7.14
CA ALA A 514 -16.73 -11.71 6.60
C ALA A 514 -16.74 -11.79 5.07
N LEU A 515 -17.72 -12.53 4.55
CA LEU A 515 -17.95 -12.76 3.13
C LEU A 515 -19.31 -12.17 2.74
N TYR A 516 -19.29 -11.20 1.84
CA TYR A 516 -20.46 -10.55 1.27
C TYR A 516 -20.49 -10.75 -0.22
N TYR A 517 -21.62 -11.24 -0.73
CA TYR A 517 -21.81 -11.50 -2.15
C TYR A 517 -23.17 -10.98 -2.62
N ASN A 518 -23.24 -10.54 -3.87
CA ASN A 518 -24.50 -10.07 -4.45
C ASN A 518 -25.35 -11.26 -4.91
N THR A 519 -24.79 -12.10 -5.80
CA THR A 519 -25.54 -13.17 -6.46
C THR A 519 -25.22 -14.55 -5.89
N THR A 520 -23.95 -14.96 -5.89
CA THR A 520 -23.57 -16.32 -5.46
C THR A 520 -22.32 -16.36 -4.59
N ASN A 521 -22.31 -17.30 -3.65
CA ASN A 521 -21.11 -17.79 -2.97
C ASN A 521 -21.05 -19.31 -3.12
N THR A 522 -20.11 -19.79 -3.91
CA THR A 522 -19.87 -21.20 -4.21
C THR A 522 -18.48 -21.66 -3.75
N LEU A 523 -17.86 -20.92 -2.82
CA LEU A 523 -16.59 -21.32 -2.20
C LEU A 523 -16.76 -22.66 -1.47
N THR A 524 -16.01 -23.68 -1.88
CA THR A 524 -16.10 -25.03 -1.27
C THR A 524 -14.98 -25.33 -0.28
N GLY A 525 -13.94 -24.51 -0.23
CA GLY A 525 -12.82 -24.71 0.68
C GLY A 525 -13.08 -24.17 2.08
N THR A 526 -12.15 -24.45 2.99
CA THR A 526 -12.31 -24.17 4.43
C THR A 526 -12.35 -22.68 4.73
N VAL A 527 -13.34 -22.25 5.51
CA VAL A 527 -13.40 -20.90 6.14
C VAL A 527 -13.35 -21.08 7.65
N GLN A 528 -12.29 -20.58 8.31
CA GLN A 528 -12.02 -20.88 9.71
C GLN A 528 -11.50 -19.67 10.49
N ALA A 529 -12.06 -19.42 11.67
CA ALA A 529 -11.56 -18.46 12.67
C ALA A 529 -11.47 -19.16 14.03
N ALA A 530 -10.68 -20.22 14.13
CA ALA A 530 -10.59 -21.06 15.32
C ALA A 530 -9.82 -20.37 16.46
N ALA A 531 -10.10 -20.78 17.69
CA ALA A 531 -9.28 -20.46 18.84
C ALA A 531 -7.88 -21.12 18.72
N GLY A 532 -6.89 -20.56 19.41
CA GLY A 532 -5.56 -21.17 19.51
C GLY A 532 -5.47 -22.40 20.42
N GLY A 533 -6.54 -22.74 21.15
CA GLY A 533 -6.61 -23.90 22.05
C GLY A 533 -7.89 -23.91 22.88
N ALA A 534 -8.08 -24.96 23.69
CA ALA A 534 -9.36 -25.29 24.34
C ALA A 534 -9.89 -24.20 25.30
N SER A 535 -8.99 -23.41 25.90
CA SER A 535 -9.37 -22.36 26.85
C SER A 535 -9.73 -21.03 26.17
N ALA A 536 -9.43 -20.84 24.88
CA ALA A 536 -9.82 -19.64 24.13
C ALA A 536 -11.09 -19.87 23.28
N SER A 537 -11.74 -18.79 22.88
CA SER A 537 -12.93 -18.81 22.04
C SER A 537 -12.59 -18.62 20.57
N ALA A 538 -13.35 -19.30 19.72
CA ALA A 538 -13.32 -19.06 18.29
C ALA A 538 -13.82 -17.64 17.98
N GLY A 539 -13.42 -17.17 16.81
CA GLY A 539 -13.80 -15.90 16.25
C GLY A 539 -15.14 -15.90 15.54
N THR A 540 -15.39 -14.84 14.77
CA THR A 540 -16.65 -14.66 14.04
C THR A 540 -16.48 -14.90 12.55
N ILE A 541 -17.38 -15.66 11.95
CA ILE A 541 -17.49 -15.82 10.49
C ILE A 541 -18.86 -15.32 10.05
N VAL A 542 -18.89 -14.32 9.18
CA VAL A 542 -20.12 -13.81 8.53
C VAL A 542 -20.12 -14.26 7.07
N ASN A 543 -21.24 -14.79 6.61
CA ASN A 543 -21.46 -15.17 5.22
C ASN A 543 -22.88 -14.72 4.81
N SER A 544 -22.99 -13.63 4.06
CA SER A 544 -24.28 -13.00 3.77
C SER A 544 -24.40 -12.55 2.31
N SER A 545 -25.58 -12.72 1.74
CA SER A 545 -25.94 -12.04 0.50
C SER A 545 -26.31 -10.57 0.79
N PHE A 546 -26.24 -9.71 -0.22
CA PHE A 546 -26.75 -8.33 -0.17
C PHE A 546 -27.44 -7.95 -1.49
N SER A 547 -28.52 -7.16 -1.44
CA SER A 547 -29.35 -6.85 -2.62
C SER A 547 -29.02 -5.54 -3.34
N ARG A 548 -28.12 -4.73 -2.79
CA ARG A 548 -27.60 -3.51 -3.43
C ARG A 548 -26.09 -3.53 -3.36
N ASN A 549 -25.40 -3.25 -4.48
CA ASN A 549 -23.96 -2.98 -4.48
C ASN A 549 -23.62 -2.23 -3.19
N PRO A 550 -22.64 -2.68 -2.39
CA PRO A 550 -22.29 -1.95 -1.20
C PRO A 550 -21.98 -0.55 -1.71
N SER A 551 -22.76 0.45 -1.31
CA SER A 551 -22.31 1.82 -1.40
C SER A 551 -21.05 1.80 -0.55
N ILE A 552 -19.90 1.71 -1.23
CA ILE A 552 -18.58 1.50 -0.64
C ILE A 552 -18.52 2.46 0.54
N PRO A 553 -18.57 1.99 1.80
CA PRO A 553 -18.20 2.85 2.90
C PRO A 553 -16.77 3.22 2.56
N LYS A 554 -16.52 4.48 2.21
CA LYS A 554 -15.16 5.00 2.03
C LYS A 554 -14.37 4.49 3.25
N PRO A 555 -13.15 3.96 3.13
CA PRO A 555 -12.32 3.70 4.29
C PRO A 555 -12.16 5.02 5.02
N VAL A 556 -12.56 5.00 6.28
CA VAL A 556 -13.04 6.17 6.99
C VAL A 556 -12.32 5.99 8.31
N TRP A 557 -11.10 6.58 8.37
CA TRP A 557 -10.15 6.46 9.48
C TRP A 557 -10.08 7.73 10.34
N PRO A 558 -9.89 7.58 11.67
CA PRO A 558 -9.88 8.68 12.65
C PRO A 558 -8.70 9.65 12.42
N ILE A 559 -8.95 10.95 12.60
CA ILE A 559 -7.91 11.98 12.77
C ILE A 559 -7.59 12.08 14.26
N THR A 560 -6.34 11.82 14.65
CA THR A 560 -5.84 12.12 16.01
C THR A 560 -5.18 13.50 16.01
N THR A 561 -5.81 14.50 16.63
CA THR A 561 -5.13 15.77 16.96
C THR A 561 -4.71 15.75 18.43
N THR A 562 -3.41 15.65 18.70
CA THR A 562 -2.87 15.78 20.06
C THR A 562 -2.82 17.26 20.47
N GLY A 563 -3.58 17.65 21.50
CA GLY A 563 -3.49 18.96 22.16
C GLY A 563 -3.27 18.79 23.66
N THR A 564 -2.31 19.49 24.24
CA THR A 564 -2.05 19.53 25.69
C THR A 564 -2.98 20.52 26.37
N SER A 565 -3.64 20.13 27.48
CA SER A 565 -4.54 21.01 28.25
C SER A 565 -3.99 21.37 29.64
N SER A 566 -4.02 22.66 29.97
CA SER A 566 -3.88 23.22 31.32
C SER A 566 -5.28 23.47 31.91
N LYS A 567 -5.54 22.94 33.11
CA LYS A 567 -6.84 22.93 33.81
C LYS A 567 -7.25 24.30 34.35
N THR A 568 -8.55 24.66 34.28
CA THR A 568 -9.32 25.32 35.36
C THR A 568 -10.82 25.53 35.05
N ASN A 569 -11.65 24.90 35.89
CA ASN A 569 -12.97 25.29 36.45
C ASN A 569 -14.31 24.88 35.79
N ASN A 570 -15.14 24.28 36.67
CA ASN A 570 -16.51 23.74 36.52
C ASN A 570 -17.58 24.73 36.03
N GLN A 571 -18.04 24.58 34.77
CA GLN A 571 -19.42 24.93 34.36
C GLN A 571 -19.93 23.97 33.27
N ARG A 572 -21.20 23.54 33.37
CA ARG A 572 -21.89 22.68 32.39
C ARG A 572 -22.39 23.51 31.19
N PRO A 573 -22.21 23.09 29.92
CA PRO A 573 -22.74 23.85 28.78
C PRO A 573 -24.16 23.43 28.36
N ILE A 574 -24.97 24.44 27.99
CA ILE A 574 -26.23 24.37 27.24
C ILE A 574 -25.94 24.94 25.83
N PHE A 575 -26.44 24.32 24.76
CA PHE A 575 -26.20 24.77 23.37
C PHE A 575 -27.35 25.64 22.82
N TYR A 576 -27.02 26.79 22.21
CA TYR A 576 -27.87 27.50 21.25
C TYR A 576 -27.01 28.04 20.10
N TRP A 577 -27.51 27.97 18.87
CA TRP A 577 -26.94 28.71 17.72
C TRP A 577 -28.02 29.55 17.05
N ASN A 578 -27.80 30.87 16.98
CA ASN A 578 -28.58 31.80 16.18
C ASN A 578 -27.67 32.34 15.05
N ALA A 579 -28.10 32.24 13.80
CA ALA A 579 -27.37 32.71 12.63
C ALA A 579 -28.10 33.93 12.04
N SER A 580 -27.65 35.13 12.36
CA SER A 580 -28.26 36.39 11.87
C SER A 580 -27.31 37.31 11.10
N SER A 581 -26.17 36.82 10.59
CA SER A 581 -25.35 37.60 9.63
C SER A 581 -24.77 36.72 8.51
N PRO A 582 -24.87 37.15 7.24
CA PRO A 582 -24.27 36.45 6.10
C PRO A 582 -22.74 36.58 6.14
N ILE A 583 -22.04 35.48 5.91
CA ILE A 583 -20.57 35.42 5.86
C ILE A 583 -20.15 35.20 4.40
N GLY A 584 -19.80 36.27 3.69
CA GLY A 584 -19.15 36.23 2.38
C GLY A 584 -19.41 37.48 1.54
N ASP A 585 -18.38 37.99 0.88
CA ASP A 585 -18.52 38.93 -0.24
C ASP A 585 -18.68 38.17 -1.58
N GLU A 586 -19.01 38.91 -2.63
CA GLU A 586 -19.36 38.40 -3.98
C GLU A 586 -18.24 37.64 -4.71
N ASN A 587 -17.05 37.50 -4.11
CA ASN A 587 -15.93 36.74 -4.65
C ASN A 587 -15.58 35.47 -3.85
N GLY A 588 -16.41 35.06 -2.89
CA GLY A 588 -16.32 33.73 -2.27
C GLY A 588 -15.09 33.50 -1.40
N THR A 589 -14.43 34.55 -0.90
CA THR A 589 -13.29 34.41 0.02
C THR A 589 -13.79 34.44 1.47
N LEU A 590 -13.76 33.29 2.16
CA LEU A 590 -14.07 33.19 3.60
C LEU A 590 -12.88 33.72 4.43
N THR A 591 -12.94 34.98 4.86
CA THR A 591 -11.99 35.52 5.84
C THR A 591 -12.53 35.39 7.26
N GLY A 592 -11.95 34.47 8.04
CA GLY A 592 -11.96 34.53 9.51
C GLY A 592 -12.95 33.60 10.22
N PHE A 593 -12.47 32.44 10.67
CA PHE A 593 -13.05 31.79 11.85
C PHE A 593 -12.42 32.39 13.12
N ASN A 594 -13.27 32.95 13.98
CA ASN A 594 -12.88 33.53 15.27
C ASN A 594 -12.52 32.40 16.26
N ARG A 595 -11.38 32.53 16.95
CA ARG A 595 -10.70 31.49 17.77
C ARG A 595 -11.43 31.12 19.09
N THR A 596 -12.73 31.33 19.20
CA THR A 596 -13.43 31.35 20.51
C THR A 596 -14.23 30.09 20.81
N ILE A 597 -14.54 29.23 19.83
CA ILE A 597 -15.47 28.10 20.02
C ILE A 597 -14.79 26.80 20.48
N LEU A 598 -13.51 26.57 20.18
CA LEU A 598 -12.79 25.35 20.62
C LEU A 598 -12.25 25.40 22.05
N LYS A 599 -12.39 26.52 22.77
CA LYS A 599 -11.77 26.70 24.09
C LYS A 599 -12.59 26.12 25.26
N TYR A 600 -13.85 25.72 25.05
CA TYR A 600 -14.75 25.26 26.12
C TYR A 600 -14.99 23.74 26.19
N LEU A 601 -14.30 22.93 25.38
CA LEU A 601 -14.47 21.47 25.35
C LEU A 601 -13.48 20.68 26.25
N TYR A 602 -12.65 21.36 27.05
CA TYR A 602 -11.52 20.73 27.75
C TYR A 602 -11.67 20.49 29.25
N ASP A 603 -12.81 20.78 29.85
CA ASP A 603 -13.00 20.50 31.27
C ASP A 603 -14.35 19.80 31.46
N VAL A 604 -14.29 18.50 31.77
CA VAL A 604 -15.04 17.78 32.84
C VAL A 604 -14.94 16.25 32.60
N ASP A 605 -14.47 15.51 33.62
CA ASP A 605 -14.60 14.06 33.85
C ASP A 605 -13.69 13.04 33.12
N GLY A 606 -12.52 13.40 32.59
CA GLY A 606 -11.54 12.38 32.16
C GLY A 606 -12.00 11.49 31.00
N TYR A 607 -12.87 12.03 30.14
CA TYR A 607 -13.25 11.46 28.85
C TYR A 607 -12.74 12.35 27.73
N GLU A 608 -12.19 11.74 26.67
CA GLU A 608 -11.84 12.44 25.43
C GLU A 608 -12.94 12.21 24.39
N LEU A 609 -13.44 13.29 23.78
CA LEU A 609 -14.44 13.22 22.70
C LEU A 609 -13.70 13.21 21.36
N VAL A 610 -13.66 12.06 20.70
CA VAL A 610 -13.07 11.91 19.36
C VAL A 610 -14.18 12.09 18.32
N VAL A 611 -14.05 13.13 17.48
CA VAL A 611 -14.94 13.40 16.35
C VAL A 611 -14.28 12.88 15.07
N ASP A 612 -14.73 11.74 14.57
CA ASP A 612 -14.21 11.16 13.34
C ASP A 612 -14.86 11.85 12.12
N ASN A 613 -14.14 12.80 11.50
CA ASN A 613 -14.55 13.49 10.28
C ASN A 613 -13.82 12.91 9.05
N TYR A 614 -14.57 12.62 8.01
CA TYR A 614 -14.10 11.92 6.81
C TYR A 614 -14.02 12.83 5.59
N ALA A 615 -12.90 13.56 5.46
CA ALA A 615 -12.55 14.27 4.23
C ALA A 615 -11.01 14.34 4.04
N PRO A 616 -10.50 14.30 2.78
CA PRO A 616 -9.06 14.32 2.50
C PRO A 616 -8.45 15.73 2.62
N VAL A 617 -7.17 15.81 3.03
CA VAL A 617 -6.33 17.01 2.97
C VAL A 617 -5.19 16.77 1.96
N PHE A 618 -4.99 17.68 1.01
CA PHE A 618 -3.85 17.68 0.08
C PHE A 618 -2.67 18.46 0.67
N ILE A 619 -1.47 17.91 0.55
CA ILE A 619 -0.19 18.60 0.81
C ILE A 619 0.37 19.04 -0.55
N ASN A 620 0.58 20.33 -0.77
CA ASN A 620 1.40 20.82 -1.89
C ASN A 620 2.86 21.01 -1.46
N GLN A 621 3.77 21.02 -2.43
CA GLN A 621 5.23 20.99 -2.27
C GLN A 621 5.87 22.21 -1.56
N ASN A 622 5.09 23.15 -1.00
CA ASN A 622 5.62 24.39 -0.40
C ASN A 622 5.27 24.61 1.09
N ASN A 623 4.90 23.59 1.87
CA ASN A 623 4.76 23.68 3.35
C ASN A 623 3.83 24.80 3.90
N TYR A 624 2.83 25.25 3.15
CA TYR A 624 1.76 26.11 3.66
C TYR A 624 0.44 25.35 3.75
N TYR A 625 -0.16 25.30 4.95
CA TYR A 625 -1.51 24.77 5.18
C TYR A 625 -2.54 25.69 4.52
N SER A 626 -3.12 25.26 3.41
CA SER A 626 -4.31 25.90 2.84
C SER A 626 -5.39 24.84 2.62
N TRP A 627 -6.56 25.09 3.19
CA TRP A 627 -7.76 24.27 3.03
C TRP A 627 -8.55 24.76 1.83
N PRO A 628 -8.85 23.88 0.87
CA PRO A 628 -10.12 24.01 0.17
C PRO A 628 -10.72 22.63 -0.11
N VAL A 629 -11.71 22.20 0.67
CA VAL A 629 -12.64 21.16 0.20
C VAL A 629 -14.04 21.59 0.57
N ALA A 630 -14.80 22.07 -0.42
CA ALA A 630 -16.25 22.15 -0.32
C ALA A 630 -16.80 20.72 -0.23
N LEU A 631 -17.60 20.43 0.79
CA LEU A 631 -18.30 19.14 0.90
C LEU A 631 -19.37 19.07 -0.19
N GLU A 632 -19.38 17.97 -0.96
CA GLU A 632 -20.38 17.78 -2.01
C GLU A 632 -21.79 17.55 -1.42
N PRO A 633 -22.85 17.92 -2.17
CA PRO A 633 -24.23 17.68 -1.77
C PRO A 633 -24.48 16.18 -1.57
N GLY A 634 -25.14 15.83 -0.47
CA GLY A 634 -25.37 14.42 -0.12
C GLY A 634 -25.51 14.19 1.38
N THR A 635 -25.87 12.96 1.73
CA THR A 635 -25.96 12.51 3.11
C THR A 635 -24.59 12.05 3.59
N HIS A 636 -24.08 12.71 4.63
CA HIS A 636 -22.80 12.40 5.25
C HIS A 636 -23.05 11.73 6.61
N THR A 637 -22.25 10.70 6.92
CA THR A 637 -22.43 9.88 8.11
C THR A 637 -21.22 9.91 9.01
N TRP A 638 -21.44 9.88 10.31
CA TRP A 638 -20.39 9.92 11.33
C TRP A 638 -20.77 9.07 12.54
N LYS A 639 -19.79 8.77 13.38
CA LYS A 639 -19.96 8.08 14.67
C LYS A 639 -19.06 8.74 15.71
N VAL A 640 -19.48 8.67 16.97
CA VAL A 640 -18.69 9.14 18.12
C VAL A 640 -18.45 7.95 19.03
N ARG A 641 -17.29 7.89 19.67
CA ARG A 641 -17.03 6.96 20.78
C ARG A 641 -16.38 7.72 21.94
N THR A 642 -16.63 7.26 23.16
CA THR A 642 -15.96 7.83 24.35
C THR A 642 -14.65 7.11 24.61
N HIS A 643 -13.58 7.85 24.82
CA HIS A 643 -12.31 7.33 25.33
C HIS A 643 -12.20 7.63 26.83
N ARG A 644 -11.89 6.62 27.64
CA ARG A 644 -11.54 6.79 29.05
C ARG A 644 -10.03 6.92 29.20
N THR A 645 -9.58 7.69 30.20
CA THR A 645 -8.16 7.87 30.54
C THR A 645 -7.43 6.60 31.00
N ASP A 646 -8.16 5.54 31.32
CA ASP A 646 -7.64 4.20 31.67
C ASP A 646 -7.40 3.29 30.44
N GLY A 647 -7.64 3.80 29.22
CA GLY A 647 -7.46 3.07 27.96
C GLY A 647 -8.68 2.25 27.52
N ALA A 648 -9.78 2.26 28.28
CA ALA A 648 -11.01 1.60 27.85
C ALA A 648 -11.80 2.45 26.85
N VAL A 649 -12.16 1.83 25.73
CA VAL A 649 -12.91 2.45 24.62
C VAL A 649 -14.38 2.04 24.71
N GLY A 650 -15.29 3.02 24.70
CA GLY A 650 -16.73 2.75 24.63
C GLY A 650 -17.18 2.37 23.22
N ASP A 651 -18.35 1.72 23.12
CA ASP A 651 -18.97 1.42 21.84
C ASP A 651 -19.24 2.69 21.02
N TYR A 652 -19.16 2.57 19.69
CA TYR A 652 -19.58 3.65 18.80
C TYR A 652 -21.07 3.94 18.99
N THR A 653 -21.44 5.22 18.93
CA THR A 653 -22.85 5.63 18.82
C THR A 653 -23.49 5.04 17.56
N ALA A 654 -24.82 4.96 17.55
CA ALA A 654 -25.59 4.69 16.34
C ALA A 654 -25.15 5.64 15.20
N LEU A 655 -25.27 5.17 13.96
CA LEU A 655 -24.86 5.88 12.76
C LEU A 655 -25.66 7.18 12.65
N GLN A 656 -25.00 8.33 12.84
CA GLN A 656 -25.65 9.63 12.73
C GLN A 656 -25.47 10.16 11.32
N SER A 657 -26.50 10.79 10.77
CA SER A 657 -26.47 11.35 9.42
C SER A 657 -26.92 12.80 9.42
N PHE A 658 -26.30 13.60 8.57
CA PHE A 658 -26.81 14.91 8.19
C PHE A 658 -26.79 15.00 6.66
N THR A 659 -27.73 15.75 6.11
CA THR A 659 -27.85 15.93 4.66
C THR A 659 -27.44 17.35 4.32
N ILE A 660 -26.50 17.49 3.40
CA ILE A 660 -26.15 18.78 2.79
C ILE A 660 -26.97 18.90 1.50
N ASP A 661 -27.88 19.86 1.48
CA ASP A 661 -28.60 20.25 0.27
C ASP A 661 -28.14 21.63 -0.19
N THR A 662 -27.43 21.67 -1.32
CA THR A 662 -27.11 22.94 -2.00
C THR A 662 -28.15 23.18 -3.08
N HIS A 663 -29.36 23.54 -2.70
CA HIS A 663 -30.29 24.12 -3.68
C HIS A 663 -29.72 25.45 -4.18
N ALA A 664 -29.65 25.56 -5.52
CA ALA A 664 -29.28 26.70 -6.38
C ALA A 664 -28.66 27.95 -5.73
N THR A 665 -27.54 28.40 -6.31
CA THR A 665 -26.84 29.66 -6.05
C THR A 665 -27.71 30.75 -5.38
N GLY A 666 -27.43 31.04 -4.11
CA GLY A 666 -28.01 32.19 -3.39
C GLY A 666 -28.96 31.88 -2.22
N ARG A 667 -29.03 30.66 -1.67
CA ARG A 667 -29.76 30.39 -0.41
C ARG A 667 -28.89 29.71 0.65
N ASN A 668 -29.21 30.00 1.92
CA ASN A 668 -28.56 29.46 3.12
C ASN A 668 -28.51 27.93 3.08
N THR A 669 -27.33 27.37 3.36
CA THR A 669 -27.14 25.93 3.61
C THR A 669 -27.81 25.57 4.94
N ASN A 670 -28.91 24.82 4.89
CA ASN A 670 -29.59 24.34 6.09
C ASN A 670 -28.98 23.00 6.54
N PHE A 671 -28.47 22.95 7.77
CA PHE A 671 -28.08 21.69 8.42
C PHE A 671 -29.29 21.16 9.19
N THR A 672 -29.80 20.00 8.79
CA THR A 672 -30.89 19.32 9.53
C THR A 672 -30.29 18.15 10.30
N PHE A 673 -30.36 18.20 11.63
CA PHE A 673 -29.91 17.13 12.51
C PHE A 673 -31.10 16.25 12.89
N ASN A 674 -30.98 14.94 12.65
CA ASN A 674 -31.98 13.97 13.05
C ASN A 674 -31.59 13.39 14.42
N GLN A 675 -32.14 13.94 15.51
CA GLN A 675 -32.15 13.42 16.91
C GLN A 675 -31.22 14.11 17.95
N GLU A 676 -31.76 14.25 19.17
CA GLU A 676 -31.06 14.71 20.38
C GLU A 676 -30.21 13.59 21.02
N LEU A 677 -29.02 13.97 21.52
CA LEU A 677 -28.06 13.06 22.15
C LEU A 677 -28.45 12.78 23.61
N SER A 678 -28.67 11.51 23.95
CA SER A 678 -28.68 11.01 25.34
C SER A 678 -27.62 9.92 25.50
N ALA A 679 -26.66 10.13 26.39
CA ALA A 679 -25.57 9.20 26.61
C ALA A 679 -25.99 8.06 27.57
N ARG A 680 -25.82 6.82 27.08
CA ARG A 680 -25.83 5.48 27.73
C ARG A 680 -27.18 4.84 28.08
N VAL A 681 -27.53 3.76 27.37
CA VAL A 681 -27.59 2.32 27.76
C VAL A 681 -28.08 1.54 26.52
N GLY A 682 -27.49 0.38 26.23
CA GLY A 682 -27.69 -0.36 24.97
C GLY A 682 -29.13 -0.87 24.74
N VAL A 683 -29.53 -0.92 23.47
CA VAL A 683 -30.76 -1.58 23.00
C VAL A 683 -30.46 -2.27 21.66
N TYR A 684 -30.72 -3.58 21.59
CA TYR A 684 -30.74 -4.37 20.35
C TYR A 684 -32.16 -4.34 19.74
N ALA A 685 -32.29 -4.43 18.42
CA ALA A 685 -33.58 -4.56 17.75
C ALA A 685 -33.66 -5.84 16.91
N TYR A 686 -34.77 -6.55 17.05
CA TYR A 686 -35.39 -7.42 16.05
C TYR A 686 -36.90 -7.11 16.04
N ASP A 687 -37.53 -7.32 14.87
CA ASP A 687 -38.86 -6.85 14.48
C ASP A 687 -40.05 -7.65 15.07
N ASP A 688 -41.24 -7.03 14.97
CA ASP A 688 -42.64 -7.52 15.12
C ASP A 688 -43.33 -7.57 16.50
N VAL A 689 -44.11 -6.53 16.87
CA VAL A 689 -45.41 -6.61 17.61
C VAL A 689 -46.26 -5.31 17.42
N ILE A 690 -47.58 -5.42 17.22
CA ILE A 690 -48.57 -4.31 17.12
C ILE A 690 -49.44 -4.22 18.39
N VAL A 691 -49.59 -3.04 19.02
CA VAL A 691 -50.62 -2.75 20.06
C VAL A 691 -51.16 -1.30 19.96
N VAL A 692 -52.42 -1.12 20.39
CA VAL A 692 -53.41 -0.08 20.08
C VAL A 692 -53.21 1.28 20.78
N SER A 693 -53.56 2.36 20.07
CA SER A 693 -53.44 3.78 20.48
C SER A 693 -54.35 4.17 21.66
N GLY A 694 -53.82 4.88 22.66
CA GLY A 694 -54.64 5.57 23.70
C GLY A 694 -54.20 5.39 25.17
N THR A 695 -53.23 4.53 25.48
CA THR A 695 -52.83 4.24 26.88
C THR A 695 -51.65 5.12 27.33
N THR A 696 -51.71 5.64 28.56
CA THR A 696 -50.57 6.32 29.21
C THR A 696 -49.90 5.34 30.18
N LEU A 697 -48.59 5.15 30.07
CA LEU A 697 -47.80 4.30 30.97
C LEU A 697 -47.00 5.18 31.92
N ASN A 698 -47.15 4.95 33.23
CA ASN A 698 -46.40 5.64 34.28
C ASN A 698 -45.39 4.69 34.92
N PHE A 699 -44.15 5.15 35.13
CA PHE A 699 -43.07 4.37 35.71
C PHE A 699 -42.64 4.96 37.06
N THR A 700 -42.47 4.10 38.07
CA THR A 700 -41.92 4.48 39.38
C THR A 700 -40.66 3.68 39.69
N GLY A 701 -39.54 4.38 39.77
CA GLY A 701 -38.24 3.90 40.22
C GLY A 701 -37.47 5.06 40.87
N ASN A 702 -36.45 4.75 41.68
CA ASN A 702 -35.91 5.64 42.72
C ASN A 702 -35.30 6.99 42.30
N TYR A 703 -35.36 7.41 41.04
CA TYR A 703 -35.20 8.82 40.66
C TYR A 703 -36.08 9.17 39.44
N THR A 704 -36.87 10.24 39.61
CA THR A 704 -37.68 11.02 38.64
C THR A 704 -38.71 10.28 37.78
N THR A 705 -39.98 10.63 37.96
CA THR A 705 -41.13 10.18 37.14
C THR A 705 -41.01 10.70 35.71
N TYR A 706 -41.13 9.81 34.72
CA TYR A 706 -41.24 10.18 33.31
C TYR A 706 -42.64 9.83 32.76
N THR A 707 -43.26 10.80 32.10
CA THR A 707 -44.54 10.64 31.39
C THR A 707 -44.27 10.72 29.89
N MET A 708 -44.65 9.69 29.14
CA MET A 708 -44.48 9.68 27.68
C MET A 708 -45.83 9.47 27.00
N PRO A 709 -46.29 10.43 26.17
CA PRO A 709 -47.48 10.22 25.33
C PRO A 709 -47.12 9.33 24.13
N VAL A 710 -47.84 8.22 23.97
CA VAL A 710 -47.72 7.36 22.80
C VAL A 710 -48.43 8.03 21.62
N ARG A 711 -47.69 8.51 20.62
CA ARG A 711 -48.26 8.98 19.34
C ARG A 711 -47.95 8.01 18.21
N ASN A 712 -49.01 7.52 17.59
CA ASN A 712 -49.12 6.87 16.28
C ASN A 712 -47.95 5.94 15.88
N GLY A 713 -48.15 4.65 16.18
CA GLY A 713 -47.65 3.56 15.33
C GLY A 713 -46.25 3.01 15.63
N LYS A 714 -45.61 3.37 16.75
CA LYS A 714 -44.37 2.72 17.20
C LYS A 714 -44.59 2.11 18.58
N GLY A 715 -44.62 0.78 18.63
CA GLY A 715 -44.64 0.03 19.89
C GLY A 715 -43.32 0.24 20.67
N VAL A 716 -43.40 0.25 22.00
CA VAL A 716 -42.25 0.30 22.90
C VAL A 716 -42.27 -0.97 23.73
N VAL A 717 -41.20 -1.78 23.69
CA VAL A 717 -41.01 -2.92 24.59
C VAL A 717 -40.10 -2.47 25.72
N LEU A 718 -40.54 -2.68 26.97
CA LEU A 718 -39.79 -2.32 28.17
C LEU A 718 -39.57 -3.57 29.02
N ILE A 719 -38.30 -3.83 29.36
CA ILE A 719 -37.92 -4.87 30.31
C ILE A 719 -37.62 -4.18 31.65
N ALA A 720 -38.47 -4.41 32.65
CA ALA A 720 -38.31 -3.92 34.01
C ALA A 720 -38.35 -5.09 35.00
N LYS A 721 -37.67 -4.94 36.14
CA LYS A 721 -37.63 -5.98 37.19
C LYS A 721 -39.01 -6.25 37.83
N SER A 722 -39.93 -5.29 37.74
CA SER A 722 -41.38 -5.42 38.00
C SER A 722 -42.15 -4.32 37.26
N LEU A 723 -43.40 -4.60 36.86
CA LEU A 723 -44.29 -3.69 36.14
C LEU A 723 -45.70 -3.75 36.75
N THR A 724 -46.31 -2.60 37.04
CA THR A 724 -47.72 -2.52 37.45
C THR A 724 -48.46 -1.59 36.49
N VAL A 725 -49.53 -2.07 35.87
CA VAL A 725 -50.36 -1.32 34.93
C VAL A 725 -51.69 -1.00 35.61
N GLN A 726 -52.07 0.27 35.68
CA GLN A 726 -53.41 0.69 36.10
C GLN A 726 -54.14 1.31 34.89
N SER A 727 -55.36 0.84 34.64
CA SER A 727 -56.24 1.41 33.61
C SER A 727 -56.92 2.68 34.13
N GLY A 728 -56.78 3.78 33.40
CA GLY A 728 -57.57 4.99 33.54
C GLY A 728 -58.43 5.19 32.30
#